data_AF-A0A397P778-F1
#
_entry.id   AF-A0A397P778-F1
#
_cell.length_a   1.000
_cell.length_b   1.000
_cell.length_c   1.000
_cell.angle_alpha   90.00
_cell.angle_beta   90.00
_cell.angle_gamma   90.00
#
_symmetry.space_group_name_H-M   'P 1'
#
loop_
_entity.id
_entity.type
_entity.pdbx_description
1 polymer ?
#
loop_
_entity_poly.entity_id
_entity_poly.type
_entity_poly.pdbx_seq_one_letter_code
_entity_poly.pdbx_strand_id
1 'polypeptide(L)'
;MDATTSDPLGDGCPMHQQGAIRSLLGRTSRDWWPNQLSLDILHQHGRSGNPLGDDFDYRKAFEALDYAGVKRDLHALMTDSQPWWPADYGHYGPFFIRMAWHSAGTYRTGDGRGGASSGNQRFAPLNSWPDNANLDKARRLLWPIKQKYGRNLSWADLLILAGNVAIESMGGPVFGFGGGREDIFEPEKDVYWGTEEEWLGQTRIDPDKEMVLENPLAAIQMGLIYVNPEGPGGNADPAQSGRDIRETFARMAMNDEETLALTAGGHTFGKCHGAGDAALVGAEPEGADIAQQGLGWISGHESGVGDHTITSGLEGSWTPTPTKWDHSYFHMLLDYEYELVRSPAGAKQWQPVNVAPDDLAPGAHSPDRRVPTMMTTADMAMKVDPEYRKIAERFRDDPAAFADAWARAWFKLTHRDMGPKVRYLGPDVPEEDLIWQDPLPKADYAPIGDSDVTALKKRIADSGLSVVQLVKTAWASASTFRGSDKRGGANGARIRLAPQNSWEVNEPAELAKVLKVYEGIQRDVGKPVSIADLIVLGGGVGIEQAAKAAGKRVTVPFAPGRVDATAEQTDADSFEPLEPKADGFRNYLQTRFSVPTEELLIDRAQLLGLSAPEMAVLVGGLRVLGANHGGSKHGVFTDRPGQLTNDFFVHLLDMGTAWKEVDEAGDEEFVGTDRATDTPRWTATRTDLVFGSNAQLRVISEVYAAADAGDKFVHDFVAAWAKVMNADRFDLA
;
A
#
# COMPACT_ATOMS: atom_id res chain seq x y z
N MET A 1 -19.27 -18.02 -9.34
CA MET A 1 -19.52 -16.70 -9.95
C MET A 1 -19.11 -16.75 -11.41
N ASP A 2 -20.07 -16.86 -12.34
CA ASP A 2 -19.82 -16.67 -13.78
C ASP A 2 -20.59 -15.41 -14.21
N ALA A 3 -20.08 -14.24 -13.84
CA ALA A 3 -20.48 -13.01 -14.52
C ALA A 3 -19.82 -13.09 -15.90
N THR A 4 -20.61 -13.36 -16.93
CA THR A 4 -20.12 -13.37 -18.31
C THR A 4 -19.61 -11.97 -18.63
N THR A 5 -18.30 -11.85 -18.81
CA THR A 5 -17.64 -10.65 -19.33
C THR A 5 -18.03 -10.51 -20.80
N SER A 6 -19.15 -9.85 -21.07
CA SER A 6 -19.55 -9.54 -22.44
C SER A 6 -18.58 -8.51 -23.02
N ASP A 7 -17.93 -8.91 -24.12
CA ASP A 7 -17.19 -8.07 -25.06
C ASP A 7 -17.91 -6.72 -25.31
N PRO A 8 -17.24 -5.55 -25.27
CA PRO A 8 -17.89 -4.25 -25.49
C PRO A 8 -18.44 -4.03 -26.91
N LEU A 9 -18.41 -5.04 -27.79
CA LEU A 9 -18.70 -4.91 -29.21
C LEU A 9 -19.58 -6.06 -29.75
N GLY A 10 -20.90 -5.99 -29.48
CA GLY A 10 -21.96 -6.74 -30.20
C GLY A 10 -22.89 -7.51 -29.24
N ASP A 11 -24.20 -7.31 -29.18
CA ASP A 11 -25.17 -7.35 -30.27
C ASP A 11 -26.34 -6.36 -30.06
N GLY A 12 -26.73 -5.69 -31.15
CA GLY A 12 -27.57 -4.49 -31.14
C GLY A 12 -29.08 -4.70 -31.20
N CYS A 13 -29.80 -3.73 -30.61
CA CYS A 13 -31.20 -3.44 -30.88
C CYS A 13 -31.34 -2.80 -32.29
N PRO A 14 -32.23 -3.29 -33.19
CA PRO A 14 -32.23 -2.90 -34.60
C PRO A 14 -32.78 -1.49 -34.90
N MET A 15 -33.08 -0.65 -33.90
CA MET A 15 -33.68 0.68 -34.09
C MET A 15 -32.76 1.87 -33.81
N HIS A 16 -31.50 1.65 -33.41
CA HIS A 16 -30.48 2.69 -33.39
C HIS A 16 -29.18 2.13 -33.95
N GLN A 17 -28.90 2.35 -35.24
CA GLN A 17 -27.51 2.26 -35.70
C GLN A 17 -26.72 3.33 -34.94
N GLN A 18 -26.00 2.92 -33.91
CA GLN A 18 -24.96 3.76 -33.31
C GLN A 18 -23.96 4.06 -34.44
N GLY A 19 -23.92 5.32 -34.88
CA GLY A 19 -22.84 5.78 -35.76
C GLY A 19 -21.49 5.44 -35.09
N ALA A 20 -20.46 5.14 -35.88
CA ALA A 20 -19.17 4.73 -35.33
C ALA A 20 -18.63 5.76 -34.32
N ILE A 21 -18.76 5.45 -33.02
CA ILE A 21 -18.16 6.22 -31.94
C ILE A 21 -16.68 5.86 -31.94
N ARG A 22 -15.82 6.83 -32.23
CA ARG A 22 -14.38 6.68 -32.00
C ARG A 22 -14.03 7.23 -30.62
N SER A 23 -13.10 6.60 -29.93
CA SER A 23 -12.51 7.13 -28.70
C SER A 23 -11.74 8.43 -28.97
N LEU A 24 -11.65 9.31 -27.96
CA LEU A 24 -10.86 10.55 -28.05
C LEU A 24 -9.39 10.25 -28.32
N LEU A 25 -8.84 9.28 -27.58
CA LEU A 25 -7.50 8.75 -27.75
C LEU A 25 -7.58 7.52 -28.65
N GLY A 26 -6.83 7.51 -29.75
CA GLY A 26 -6.59 6.30 -30.54
C GLY A 26 -5.53 5.42 -29.87
N ARG A 27 -4.79 4.64 -30.66
CA ARG A 27 -3.65 3.87 -30.15
C ARG A 27 -2.63 4.76 -29.44
N THR A 28 -2.13 4.31 -28.31
CA THR A 28 -1.06 4.94 -27.52
C THR A 28 0.31 4.36 -27.90
N SER A 29 1.40 4.94 -27.40
CA SER A 29 2.76 4.41 -27.63
C SER A 29 2.92 2.97 -27.14
N ARG A 30 2.29 2.62 -26.01
CA ARG A 30 2.34 1.26 -25.45
C ARG A 30 1.68 0.21 -26.36
N ASP A 31 0.71 0.60 -27.17
CA ASP A 31 0.10 -0.34 -28.14
C ASP A 31 1.07 -0.74 -29.26
N TRP A 32 2.07 0.10 -29.55
CA TRP A 32 3.13 -0.19 -30.54
C TRP A 32 4.37 -0.80 -29.91
N TRP A 33 4.69 -0.40 -28.67
CA TRP A 33 5.83 -0.87 -27.90
C TRP A 33 5.39 -1.32 -26.49
N PRO A 34 4.84 -2.55 -26.36
CA PRO A 34 4.30 -3.03 -25.08
C PRO A 34 5.36 -3.09 -23.96
N ASN A 35 6.61 -3.40 -24.31
CA ASN A 35 7.74 -3.47 -23.39
C ASN A 35 8.42 -2.10 -23.17
N GLN A 36 7.80 -0.99 -23.60
CA GLN A 36 8.34 0.34 -23.35
C GLN A 36 8.23 0.66 -21.85
N LEU A 37 9.39 0.92 -21.23
CA LEU A 37 9.49 1.43 -19.87
C LEU A 37 8.63 2.69 -19.67
N SER A 38 7.67 2.62 -18.75
CA SER A 38 6.82 3.75 -18.39
C SER A 38 7.34 4.47 -17.16
N LEU A 39 7.29 5.81 -17.21
CA LEU A 39 7.58 6.69 -16.08
C LEU A 39 6.31 7.27 -15.47
N ASP A 40 5.12 6.79 -15.88
CA ASP A 40 3.83 7.38 -15.50
C ASP A 40 3.63 7.40 -13.97
N ILE A 41 4.24 6.45 -13.27
CA ILE A 41 4.20 6.34 -11.80
C ILE A 41 5.15 7.33 -11.08
N LEU A 42 6.02 8.03 -11.83
CA LEU A 42 7.05 8.97 -11.32
C LEU A 42 6.78 10.44 -11.69
N HIS A 43 5.59 10.77 -12.19
CA HIS A 43 5.30 12.17 -12.50
C HIS A 43 4.98 12.96 -11.22
N GLN A 44 5.74 14.04 -10.95
CA GLN A 44 5.35 15.05 -9.97
C GLN A 44 5.56 16.48 -10.50
N HIS A 45 4.61 17.35 -10.15
CA HIS A 45 4.38 18.74 -10.60
C HIS A 45 3.92 18.95 -12.05
N GLY A 46 2.92 18.19 -12.47
CA GLY A 46 1.98 18.59 -13.53
C GLY A 46 0.57 18.97 -13.02
N ARG A 47 0.44 19.23 -11.70
CA ARG A 47 -0.80 19.26 -10.88
C ARG A 47 -1.54 17.91 -10.97
N SER A 48 -1.56 17.14 -9.87
CA SER A 48 -2.40 15.94 -9.68
C SER A 48 -3.91 16.26 -9.65
N GLY A 49 -4.32 17.33 -10.32
CA GLY A 49 -5.67 17.86 -10.31
C GLY A 49 -6.17 18.22 -8.92
N ASN A 50 -5.33 18.27 -7.87
CA ASN A 50 -5.78 18.47 -6.50
C ASN A 50 -6.59 19.78 -6.41
N PRO A 51 -7.93 19.70 -6.26
CA PRO A 51 -8.80 20.86 -6.30
C PRO A 51 -8.72 21.68 -5.01
N LEU A 52 -8.04 21.17 -3.97
CA LEU A 52 -7.84 21.87 -2.71
C LEU A 52 -6.64 22.85 -2.77
N GLY A 53 -5.76 22.70 -3.76
CA GLY A 53 -4.58 23.54 -3.98
C GLY A 53 -3.33 23.05 -3.25
N ASP A 54 -2.16 23.44 -3.78
CA ASP A 54 -0.85 22.97 -3.30
C ASP A 54 -0.53 23.42 -1.85
N ASP A 55 -1.17 24.50 -1.37
CA ASP A 55 -1.00 25.05 -0.01
C ASP A 55 -1.98 24.46 1.03
N PHE A 56 -2.85 23.52 0.63
CA PHE A 56 -3.82 22.92 1.56
C PHE A 56 -3.15 21.94 2.52
N ASP A 57 -3.42 22.12 3.82
CA ASP A 57 -2.92 21.30 4.91
C ASP A 57 -4.09 20.53 5.55
N TYR A 58 -4.16 19.24 5.30
CA TYR A 58 -5.25 18.40 5.80
C TYR A 58 -5.19 18.21 7.31
N ARG A 59 -4.00 18.14 7.92
CA ARG A 59 -3.85 18.03 9.38
C ARG A 59 -4.56 19.19 10.07
N LYS A 60 -4.25 20.42 9.64
CA LYS A 60 -4.92 21.64 10.17
C LYS A 60 -6.42 21.65 9.90
N ALA A 61 -6.86 21.17 8.73
CA ALA A 61 -8.27 21.11 8.39
C ALA A 61 -9.04 20.11 9.28
N PHE A 62 -8.46 18.93 9.53
CA PHE A 62 -9.03 17.90 10.39
C PHE A 62 -9.06 18.32 11.86
N GLU A 63 -8.02 19.00 12.35
CA GLU A 63 -8.00 19.55 13.72
C GLU A 63 -9.13 20.57 13.97
N ALA A 64 -9.61 21.23 12.90
CA ALA A 64 -10.75 22.14 12.95
C ALA A 64 -12.12 21.44 12.72
N LEU A 65 -12.16 20.12 12.58
CA LEU A 65 -13.38 19.34 12.37
C LEU A 65 -14.21 19.25 13.65
N ASP A 66 -15.54 19.43 13.54
CA ASP A 66 -16.47 19.01 14.60
C ASP A 66 -16.61 17.48 14.60
N TYR A 67 -15.58 16.80 15.12
CA TYR A 67 -15.46 15.34 15.14
C TYR A 67 -16.64 14.68 15.86
N ALA A 68 -17.07 15.24 17.00
CA ALA A 68 -18.23 14.74 17.74
C ALA A 68 -19.52 14.90 16.91
N GLY A 69 -19.66 16.00 16.16
CA GLY A 69 -20.73 16.18 15.19
C GLY A 69 -20.74 15.10 14.12
N VAL A 70 -19.59 14.78 13.52
CA VAL A 70 -19.48 13.73 12.50
C VAL A 70 -19.94 12.38 13.04
N LYS A 71 -19.48 11.97 14.23
CA LYS A 71 -19.92 10.70 14.85
C LYS A 71 -21.43 10.67 15.12
N ARG A 72 -22.02 11.77 15.60
CA ARG A 72 -23.49 11.84 15.80
C ARG A 72 -24.24 11.69 14.49
N ASP A 73 -23.81 12.37 13.44
CA ASP A 73 -24.46 12.31 12.13
C ASP A 73 -24.33 10.92 11.50
N LEU A 74 -23.16 10.28 11.62
CA LEU A 74 -22.95 8.89 11.20
C LEU A 74 -23.88 7.94 11.96
N HIS A 75 -23.96 8.08 13.29
CA HIS A 75 -24.85 7.26 14.10
C HIS A 75 -26.32 7.44 13.73
N ALA A 76 -26.75 8.66 13.40
CA ALA A 76 -28.11 8.90 12.90
C ALA A 76 -28.32 8.23 11.53
N LEU A 77 -27.37 8.39 10.60
CA LEU A 77 -27.42 7.80 9.27
C LEU A 77 -27.57 6.27 9.31
N MET A 78 -27.00 5.59 10.31
CA MET A 78 -27.09 4.13 10.43
C MET A 78 -28.53 3.61 10.34
N THR A 79 -29.53 4.38 10.77
CA THR A 79 -30.95 3.98 10.77
C THR A 79 -31.85 4.86 9.89
N ASP A 80 -31.27 5.80 9.14
CA ASP A 80 -32.00 6.68 8.21
C ASP A 80 -32.10 6.04 6.82
N SER A 81 -32.93 4.99 6.72
CA SER A 81 -33.09 4.18 5.52
C SER A 81 -33.59 5.00 4.31
N GLN A 82 -32.85 4.90 3.20
CA GLN A 82 -33.14 5.61 1.96
C GLN A 82 -33.93 4.72 0.98
N PRO A 83 -35.01 5.21 0.33
CA PRO A 83 -35.83 4.40 -0.57
C PRO A 83 -35.10 3.82 -1.78
N TRP A 84 -34.05 4.52 -2.26
CA TRP A 84 -33.26 4.09 -3.41
C TRP A 84 -32.25 2.98 -3.07
N TRP A 85 -32.01 2.74 -1.78
CA TRP A 85 -31.20 1.61 -1.30
C TRP A 85 -31.59 1.27 0.14
N PRO A 86 -32.73 0.59 0.38
CA PRO A 86 -33.25 0.39 1.74
C PRO A 86 -32.25 -0.36 2.64
N ALA A 87 -32.13 0.06 3.90
CA ALA A 87 -31.26 -0.58 4.88
C ALA A 87 -31.77 -1.96 5.29
N ASP A 88 -30.94 -3.00 5.14
CA ASP A 88 -31.22 -4.32 5.68
C ASP A 88 -31.47 -4.22 7.19
N TYR A 89 -32.52 -4.88 7.68
CA TYR A 89 -32.89 -4.87 9.10
C TYR A 89 -33.13 -3.46 9.69
N GLY A 90 -33.33 -2.46 8.82
CA GLY A 90 -33.42 -1.05 9.22
C GLY A 90 -32.09 -0.43 9.66
N HIS A 91 -30.95 -1.05 9.37
CA HIS A 91 -29.63 -0.59 9.83
C HIS A 91 -28.52 -0.76 8.77
N TYR A 92 -27.88 0.33 8.34
CA TYR A 92 -26.76 0.30 7.37
C TYR A 92 -25.42 -0.13 7.96
N GLY A 93 -25.32 -0.27 9.28
CA GLY A 93 -24.07 -0.60 9.97
C GLY A 93 -23.25 -1.72 9.31
N PRO A 94 -23.82 -2.92 9.06
CA PRO A 94 -23.06 -4.01 8.43
C PRO A 94 -22.53 -3.65 7.03
N PHE A 95 -23.29 -2.84 6.28
CA PHE A 95 -22.89 -2.38 4.95
C PHE A 95 -21.70 -1.42 5.00
N PHE A 96 -21.65 -0.53 6.00
CA PHE A 96 -20.51 0.36 6.23
C PHE A 96 -19.29 -0.36 6.82
N ILE A 97 -19.49 -1.43 7.62
CA ILE A 97 -18.39 -2.30 8.06
C ILE A 97 -17.73 -2.95 6.84
N ARG A 98 -18.52 -3.55 5.94
CA ARG A 98 -17.99 -4.11 4.68
C ARG A 98 -17.26 -3.05 3.87
N MET A 99 -17.82 -1.85 3.72
CA MET A 99 -17.19 -0.77 2.96
C MET A 99 -15.81 -0.40 3.54
N ALA A 100 -15.70 -0.24 4.86
CA ALA A 100 -14.45 0.06 5.54
C ALA A 100 -13.45 -1.12 5.46
N TRP A 101 -13.93 -2.36 5.66
CA TRP A 101 -13.16 -3.60 5.47
C TRP A 101 -12.55 -3.65 4.07
N HIS A 102 -13.35 -3.47 3.02
CA HIS A 102 -12.87 -3.51 1.63
C HIS A 102 -11.98 -2.31 1.28
N SER A 103 -12.14 -1.17 1.96
CA SER A 103 -11.26 -0.02 1.75
C SER A 103 -9.87 -0.31 2.29
N ALA A 104 -9.77 -0.90 3.49
CA ALA A 104 -8.48 -1.22 4.11
C ALA A 104 -7.89 -2.54 3.62
N GLY A 105 -8.74 -3.46 3.15
CA GLY A 105 -8.45 -4.85 2.87
C GLY A 105 -7.62 -5.10 1.62
N THR A 106 -7.24 -4.09 0.84
CA THR A 106 -6.41 -4.29 -0.37
C THR A 106 -4.90 -4.20 -0.11
N TYR A 107 -4.51 -3.85 1.12
CA TYR A 107 -3.11 -3.63 1.51
C TYR A 107 -2.26 -4.90 1.42
N ARG A 108 -1.00 -4.77 0.97
CA ARG A 108 -0.02 -5.88 0.99
C ARG A 108 1.28 -5.48 1.65
N THR A 109 1.88 -6.40 2.41
CA THR A 109 3.16 -6.17 3.08
C THR A 109 4.34 -6.03 2.13
N GLY A 110 4.30 -6.73 0.99
CA GLY A 110 5.40 -6.80 0.02
C GLY A 110 5.84 -5.42 -0.49
N ASP A 111 4.90 -4.54 -0.84
CA ASP A 111 5.18 -3.18 -1.33
C ASP A 111 4.48 -2.07 -0.50
N GLY A 112 3.66 -2.43 0.48
CA GLY A 112 2.91 -1.50 1.32
C GLY A 112 1.75 -0.83 0.58
N ARG A 113 1.47 -1.21 -0.68
CA ARG A 113 0.43 -0.59 -1.52
C ARG A 113 -0.95 -1.18 -1.22
N GLY A 114 -1.98 -0.51 -1.74
CA GLY A 114 -3.36 -0.74 -1.34
C GLY A 114 -3.64 -0.16 0.05
N GLY A 115 -4.75 -0.57 0.66
CA GLY A 115 -5.18 -0.03 1.95
C GLY A 115 -6.09 1.20 1.81
N ALA A 116 -6.34 1.85 2.95
CA ALA A 116 -7.34 2.90 3.11
C ALA A 116 -6.76 4.33 3.14
N SER A 117 -5.43 4.49 3.13
CA SER A 117 -4.76 5.77 3.40
C SER A 117 -5.04 6.89 2.38
N SER A 118 -5.58 6.56 1.21
CA SER A 118 -5.83 7.49 0.10
C SER A 118 -7.30 7.61 -0.33
N GLY A 119 -8.18 6.71 0.15
CA GLY A 119 -9.58 6.65 -0.28
C GLY A 119 -9.75 6.12 -1.72
N ASN A 120 -8.79 5.34 -2.22
CA ASN A 120 -8.73 4.84 -3.60
C ASN A 120 -9.90 3.94 -4.01
N GLN A 121 -10.68 3.39 -3.07
CA GLN A 121 -11.93 2.65 -3.37
C GLN A 121 -12.95 3.49 -4.17
N ARG A 122 -12.77 4.82 -4.25
CA ARG A 122 -13.59 5.73 -5.06
C ARG A 122 -13.24 5.71 -6.55
N PHE A 123 -12.09 5.17 -6.95
CA PHE A 123 -11.59 5.22 -8.31
C PHE A 123 -11.40 3.82 -8.91
N ALA A 124 -11.28 3.74 -10.23
CA ALA A 124 -10.91 2.53 -10.93
C ALA A 124 -9.50 2.05 -10.52
N PRO A 125 -9.23 0.74 -10.49
CA PRO A 125 -10.19 -0.34 -10.76
C PRO A 125 -11.05 -0.69 -9.55
N LEU A 126 -10.69 -0.24 -8.34
CA LEU A 126 -11.30 -0.68 -7.08
C LEU A 126 -12.79 -0.34 -6.98
N ASN A 127 -13.23 0.80 -7.53
CA ASN A 127 -14.64 1.18 -7.51
C ASN A 127 -15.55 0.21 -8.29
N SER A 128 -14.96 -0.67 -9.10
CA SER A 128 -15.63 -1.57 -10.06
C SER A 128 -15.20 -3.03 -9.95
N TRP A 129 -14.29 -3.37 -9.03
CA TRP A 129 -14.00 -4.76 -8.70
C TRP A 129 -15.28 -5.51 -8.33
N PRO A 130 -15.48 -6.77 -8.78
CA PRO A 130 -16.66 -7.55 -8.43
C PRO A 130 -16.89 -7.67 -6.92
N ASP A 131 -15.83 -7.83 -6.14
CA ASP A 131 -15.93 -7.93 -4.68
C ASP A 131 -16.36 -6.60 -4.02
N ASN A 132 -16.27 -5.48 -4.74
CA ASN A 132 -16.76 -4.17 -4.31
C ASN A 132 -18.17 -3.85 -4.83
N ALA A 133 -18.87 -4.84 -5.40
CA ALA A 133 -20.25 -4.68 -5.87
C ALA A 133 -21.14 -4.03 -4.80
N ASN A 134 -21.95 -3.08 -5.25
CA ASN A 134 -22.83 -2.23 -4.46
C ASN A 134 -22.16 -1.27 -3.44
N LEU A 135 -20.82 -1.31 -3.24
CA LEU A 135 -20.17 -0.33 -2.35
C LEU A 135 -20.19 1.10 -2.91
N ASP A 136 -20.49 1.28 -4.20
CA ASP A 136 -20.87 2.57 -4.78
C ASP A 136 -22.10 3.17 -4.08
N LYS A 137 -23.09 2.34 -3.71
CA LYS A 137 -24.26 2.75 -2.92
C LYS A 137 -23.88 3.12 -1.49
N ALA A 138 -23.01 2.35 -0.84
CA ALA A 138 -22.49 2.66 0.50
C ALA A 138 -21.80 4.03 0.52
N ARG A 139 -20.87 4.27 -0.41
CA ARG A 139 -20.19 5.57 -0.53
C ARG A 139 -21.18 6.70 -0.82
N ARG A 140 -22.22 6.45 -1.62
CA ARG A 140 -23.26 7.45 -1.93
C ARG A 140 -24.11 7.82 -0.71
N LEU A 141 -24.39 6.88 0.20
CA LEU A 141 -25.09 7.17 1.46
C LEU A 141 -24.30 8.13 2.36
N LEU A 142 -22.96 8.12 2.29
CA LEU A 142 -22.08 8.99 3.07
C LEU A 142 -21.89 10.40 2.47
N TRP A 143 -22.32 10.62 1.23
CA TRP A 143 -22.16 11.91 0.56
C TRP A 143 -22.74 13.10 1.35
N PRO A 144 -23.95 13.05 1.94
CA PRO A 144 -24.48 14.17 2.72
C PRO A 144 -23.58 14.56 3.91
N ILE A 145 -22.90 13.58 4.54
CA ILE A 145 -21.94 13.84 5.61
C ILE A 145 -20.69 14.50 5.04
N LYS A 146 -20.10 13.94 3.98
CA LYS A 146 -18.95 14.57 3.30
C LYS A 146 -19.27 16.00 2.86
N GLN A 147 -20.46 16.23 2.32
CA GLN A 147 -20.93 17.54 1.86
C GLN A 147 -21.02 18.53 3.03
N LYS A 148 -21.55 18.11 4.18
CA LYS A 148 -21.68 18.94 5.38
C LYS A 148 -20.33 19.35 5.97
N TYR A 149 -19.37 18.41 6.05
CA TYR A 149 -18.07 18.64 6.70
C TYR A 149 -16.96 19.09 5.74
N GLY A 150 -17.20 18.99 4.44
CA GLY A 150 -16.34 19.58 3.40
C GLY A 150 -14.90 19.09 3.48
N ARG A 151 -13.95 20.01 3.28
CA ARG A 151 -12.50 19.70 3.24
C ARG A 151 -11.89 19.29 4.58
N ASN A 152 -12.59 19.51 5.70
CA ASN A 152 -12.11 19.15 7.04
C ASN A 152 -12.24 17.65 7.32
N LEU A 153 -12.92 16.91 6.45
CA LEU A 153 -13.08 15.46 6.52
C LEU A 153 -12.82 14.88 5.14
N SER A 154 -11.72 14.16 4.95
CA SER A 154 -11.43 13.43 3.72
C SER A 154 -12.41 12.27 3.54
N TRP A 155 -12.57 11.80 2.30
CA TRP A 155 -13.25 10.54 2.08
C TRP A 155 -12.49 9.38 2.70
N ALA A 156 -11.16 9.35 2.58
CA ALA A 156 -10.32 8.30 3.17
C ALA A 156 -10.62 8.09 4.67
N ASP A 157 -10.69 9.17 5.46
CA ASP A 157 -11.06 9.09 6.88
C ASP A 157 -12.54 8.74 7.08
N LEU A 158 -13.45 9.33 6.28
CA LEU A 158 -14.89 9.10 6.41
C LEU A 158 -15.27 7.64 6.14
N LEU A 159 -14.64 6.97 5.17
CA LEU A 159 -14.92 5.56 4.86
C LEU A 159 -14.64 4.66 6.07
N ILE A 160 -13.52 4.89 6.74
CA ILE A 160 -13.11 4.11 7.92
C ILE A 160 -13.94 4.51 9.15
N LEU A 161 -14.12 5.81 9.40
CA LEU A 161 -14.89 6.29 10.54
C LEU A 161 -16.34 5.79 10.50
N ALA A 162 -16.95 5.69 9.32
CA ALA A 162 -18.27 5.11 9.15
C ALA A 162 -18.33 3.63 9.60
N GLY A 163 -17.32 2.83 9.27
CA GLY A 163 -17.20 1.45 9.75
C GLY A 163 -17.04 1.36 11.27
N ASN A 164 -16.19 2.23 11.86
CA ASN A 164 -16.04 2.30 13.33
C ASN A 164 -17.34 2.66 14.03
N VAL A 165 -18.03 3.72 13.59
CA VAL A 165 -19.30 4.16 14.19
C VAL A 165 -20.40 3.11 13.98
N ALA A 166 -20.38 2.38 12.87
CA ALA A 166 -21.28 1.26 12.65
C ALA A 166 -21.11 0.16 13.71
N ILE A 167 -19.87 -0.25 13.98
CA ILE A 167 -19.56 -1.24 15.03
C ILE A 167 -20.05 -0.74 16.39
N GLU A 168 -19.71 0.50 16.77
CA GLU A 168 -20.13 1.13 18.03
C GLU A 168 -21.66 1.13 18.17
N SER A 169 -22.39 1.53 17.12
CA SER A 169 -23.86 1.66 17.14
C SER A 169 -24.60 0.32 17.31
N MET A 170 -23.96 -0.79 16.90
CA MET A 170 -24.49 -2.15 17.05
C MET A 170 -23.98 -2.84 18.34
N GLY A 171 -23.28 -2.11 19.20
CA GLY A 171 -22.76 -2.59 20.49
C GLY A 171 -21.44 -3.35 20.42
N GLY A 172 -20.75 -3.31 19.28
CA GLY A 172 -19.45 -3.95 19.09
C GLY A 172 -18.30 -3.14 19.70
N PRO A 173 -17.20 -3.80 20.12
CA PRO A 173 -16.05 -3.11 20.68
C PRO A 173 -15.17 -2.50 19.58
N VAL A 174 -14.66 -1.30 19.84
CA VAL A 174 -13.63 -0.63 19.03
C VAL A 174 -12.47 -0.22 19.92
N PHE A 175 -11.25 -0.34 19.41
CA PHE A 175 -10.04 0.03 20.16
C PHE A 175 -9.80 1.56 20.13
N GLY A 176 -10.22 2.22 19.05
CA GLY A 176 -10.12 3.65 18.84
C GLY A 176 -10.15 4.01 17.35
N PHE A 177 -9.84 5.27 17.03
CA PHE A 177 -9.76 5.78 15.67
C PHE A 177 -8.74 6.92 15.56
N GLY A 178 -7.91 6.91 14.52
CA GLY A 178 -7.06 8.02 14.12
C GLY A 178 -7.38 8.49 12.70
N GLY A 179 -7.69 9.78 12.54
CA GLY A 179 -7.76 10.46 11.25
C GLY A 179 -6.39 10.89 10.74
N GLY A 180 -6.36 11.57 9.59
CA GLY A 180 -5.11 12.06 8.96
C GLY A 180 -4.82 11.45 7.60
N ARG A 181 -5.78 10.73 7.00
CA ARG A 181 -5.68 10.20 5.64
C ARG A 181 -6.05 11.28 4.62
N GLU A 182 -5.15 11.56 3.69
CA GLU A 182 -5.38 12.57 2.67
C GLU A 182 -6.03 11.95 1.42
N ASP A 183 -7.01 12.65 0.84
CA ASP A 183 -7.67 12.18 -0.38
C ASP A 183 -6.75 12.31 -1.60
N ILE A 184 -6.77 11.30 -2.46
CA ILE A 184 -6.31 11.42 -3.85
C ILE A 184 -7.45 11.83 -4.78
N PHE A 185 -7.08 12.32 -5.96
CA PHE A 185 -7.98 12.86 -6.98
C PHE A 185 -7.85 12.18 -8.36
N GLU A 186 -7.03 11.15 -8.45
CA GLU A 186 -6.87 10.27 -9.61
C GLU A 186 -6.57 8.85 -9.11
N PRO A 187 -6.83 7.79 -9.92
CA PRO A 187 -6.51 6.43 -9.52
C PRO A 187 -5.01 6.21 -9.36
N GLU A 188 -4.62 5.40 -8.37
CA GLU A 188 -3.25 4.91 -8.21
C GLU A 188 -2.87 4.01 -9.39
N LYS A 189 -1.73 4.30 -10.02
CA LYS A 189 -1.22 3.58 -11.21
C LYS A 189 0.00 2.71 -10.90
N ASP A 190 0.48 2.79 -9.66
CA ASP A 190 1.68 2.13 -9.15
C ASP A 190 1.40 0.76 -8.52
N VAL A 191 0.14 0.31 -8.49
CA VAL A 191 -0.22 -0.97 -7.86
C VAL A 191 -0.26 -2.11 -8.89
N TYR A 192 0.59 -3.12 -8.69
CA TYR A 192 0.53 -4.38 -9.44
C TYR A 192 -0.53 -5.32 -8.81
N TRP A 193 -1.73 -5.30 -9.38
CA TRP A 193 -2.84 -6.16 -8.95
C TRP A 193 -2.76 -7.59 -9.50
N GLY A 194 -1.94 -7.84 -10.52
CA GLY A 194 -1.78 -9.10 -11.25
C GLY A 194 -1.72 -8.88 -12.77
N THR A 195 -1.46 -9.94 -13.53
CA THR A 195 -1.35 -9.92 -15.00
C THR A 195 -2.60 -10.44 -15.73
N GLU A 196 -3.65 -10.80 -14.99
CA GLU A 196 -4.86 -11.40 -15.56
C GLU A 196 -5.65 -10.41 -16.42
N GLU A 197 -6.22 -10.92 -17.51
CA GLU A 197 -7.09 -10.15 -18.43
C GLU A 197 -8.58 -10.20 -18.03
N GLU A 198 -8.94 -11.05 -17.08
CA GLU A 198 -10.33 -11.29 -16.64
C GLU A 198 -10.47 -11.18 -15.11
N TRP A 199 -11.59 -10.61 -14.65
CA TRP A 199 -11.97 -10.60 -13.24
C TRP A 199 -12.44 -11.99 -12.80
N LEU A 200 -12.12 -12.38 -11.56
CA LEU A 200 -12.54 -13.65 -10.95
C LEU A 200 -12.19 -14.90 -11.79
N GLY A 201 -11.17 -14.80 -12.65
CA GLY A 201 -10.69 -15.89 -13.51
C GLY A 201 -9.93 -16.97 -12.74
N GLN A 202 -8.75 -17.35 -13.20
CA GLN A 202 -7.98 -18.44 -12.58
C GLN A 202 -7.56 -18.12 -11.12
N THR A 203 -7.62 -19.11 -10.23
CA THR A 203 -7.01 -19.03 -8.89
C THR A 203 -5.48 -18.96 -8.98
N ARG A 204 -4.87 -18.17 -8.10
CA ARG A 204 -3.41 -17.96 -8.04
C ARG A 204 -2.65 -18.99 -7.22
N ILE A 205 -3.36 -19.86 -6.49
CA ILE A 205 -2.78 -21.02 -5.81
C ILE A 205 -3.48 -22.28 -6.33
N ASP A 206 -2.68 -23.20 -6.86
CA ASP A 206 -3.11 -24.50 -7.35
C ASP A 206 -1.94 -25.49 -7.18
N PRO A 207 -1.90 -26.24 -6.06
CA PRO A 207 -0.81 -27.17 -5.78
C PRO A 207 -0.65 -28.26 -6.84
N ASP A 208 -1.73 -28.70 -7.49
CA ASP A 208 -1.70 -29.73 -8.53
C ASP A 208 -1.00 -29.23 -9.81
N LYS A 209 -0.89 -27.90 -9.97
CA LYS A 209 -0.18 -27.22 -11.06
C LYS A 209 1.10 -26.51 -10.60
N GLU A 210 1.55 -26.76 -9.37
CA GLU A 210 2.70 -26.09 -8.76
C GLU A 210 2.58 -24.54 -8.77
N MET A 211 1.35 -24.03 -8.78
CA MET A 211 1.09 -22.59 -8.73
C MET A 211 1.07 -22.10 -7.28
N VAL A 212 1.89 -21.09 -7.02
CA VAL A 212 1.94 -20.38 -5.74
C VAL A 212 1.59 -18.91 -5.96
N LEU A 213 1.05 -18.27 -4.93
CA LEU A 213 0.67 -16.87 -5.00
C LEU A 213 1.91 -16.01 -5.28
N GLU A 214 1.96 -15.35 -6.43
CA GLU A 214 3.08 -14.50 -6.84
C GLU A 214 3.29 -13.37 -5.81
N ASN A 215 4.54 -13.04 -5.46
CA ASN A 215 4.86 -11.87 -4.64
C ASN A 215 4.82 -10.60 -5.53
N PRO A 216 4.13 -9.50 -5.15
CA PRO A 216 3.54 -9.18 -3.85
C PRO A 216 2.04 -9.44 -3.69
N LEU A 217 1.43 -10.27 -4.54
CA LEU A 217 -0.01 -10.53 -4.52
C LEU A 217 -0.49 -11.06 -3.17
N ALA A 218 -1.64 -10.57 -2.70
CA ALA A 218 -2.27 -11.00 -1.45
C ALA A 218 -3.77 -11.34 -1.61
N ALA A 219 -4.25 -11.49 -2.84
CA ALA A 219 -5.61 -11.94 -3.15
C ALA A 219 -5.54 -13.13 -4.12
N ILE A 220 -6.43 -14.11 -3.94
CA ILE A 220 -6.37 -15.40 -4.64
C ILE A 220 -6.82 -15.30 -6.10
N GLN A 221 -7.61 -14.28 -6.46
CA GLN A 221 -8.06 -13.98 -7.82
C GLN A 221 -8.09 -12.47 -8.03
N MET A 222 -7.92 -12.04 -9.28
CA MET A 222 -8.09 -10.65 -9.67
C MET A 222 -9.53 -10.19 -9.39
N GLY A 223 -9.69 -9.03 -8.75
CA GLY A 223 -11.00 -8.46 -8.42
C GLY A 223 -11.60 -8.88 -7.07
N LEU A 224 -10.90 -9.72 -6.29
CA LEU A 224 -11.23 -10.05 -4.90
C LEU A 224 -10.35 -9.28 -3.91
N ILE A 225 -10.86 -9.08 -2.69
CA ILE A 225 -10.06 -8.51 -1.60
C ILE A 225 -9.06 -9.55 -1.06
N TYR A 226 -9.53 -10.77 -0.72
CA TYR A 226 -8.68 -11.84 -0.14
C TYR A 226 -8.87 -13.18 -0.88
N VAL A 227 -9.97 -13.88 -0.59
CA VAL A 227 -10.24 -15.23 -1.05
C VAL A 227 -11.62 -15.34 -1.69
N ASN A 228 -11.83 -16.40 -2.47
CA ASN A 228 -13.13 -16.69 -3.04
C ASN A 228 -14.07 -17.28 -1.97
N PRO A 229 -15.24 -16.67 -1.71
CA PRO A 229 -16.13 -17.15 -0.65
C PRO A 229 -16.81 -18.49 -0.98
N GLU A 230 -16.84 -18.92 -2.25
CA GLU A 230 -17.29 -20.26 -2.67
C GLU A 230 -16.17 -21.31 -2.50
N GLY A 231 -14.93 -20.89 -2.24
CA GLY A 231 -13.71 -21.70 -2.11
C GLY A 231 -12.81 -21.66 -3.35
N PRO A 232 -11.60 -22.25 -3.30
CA PRO A 232 -10.56 -22.04 -4.33
C PRO A 232 -11.00 -22.49 -5.72
N GLY A 233 -10.93 -21.58 -6.71
CA GLY A 233 -11.45 -21.82 -8.06
C GLY A 233 -12.97 -22.10 -8.11
N GLY A 234 -13.72 -21.66 -7.10
CA GLY A 234 -15.15 -21.96 -6.94
C GLY A 234 -15.46 -23.36 -6.41
N ASN A 235 -14.45 -24.11 -5.91
CA ASN A 235 -14.64 -25.42 -5.30
C ASN A 235 -14.94 -25.27 -3.81
N ALA A 236 -16.09 -25.79 -3.36
CA ALA A 236 -16.53 -25.72 -1.97
C ALA A 236 -15.76 -26.69 -1.05
N ASP A 237 -14.45 -26.49 -0.95
CA ASP A 237 -13.54 -27.22 -0.08
C ASP A 237 -13.05 -26.29 1.06
N PRO A 238 -13.59 -26.43 2.28
CA PRO A 238 -13.21 -25.59 3.41
C PRO A 238 -11.74 -25.72 3.82
N ALA A 239 -11.12 -26.89 3.65
CA ALA A 239 -9.73 -27.10 4.05
C ALA A 239 -8.78 -26.34 3.12
N GLN A 240 -9.04 -26.38 1.81
CA GLN A 240 -8.28 -25.57 0.85
C GLN A 240 -8.54 -24.07 1.02
N SER A 241 -9.78 -23.68 1.33
CA SER A 241 -10.08 -22.29 1.69
C SER A 241 -9.29 -21.82 2.90
N GLY A 242 -9.10 -22.67 3.93
CA GLY A 242 -8.30 -22.35 5.12
C GLY A 242 -6.82 -22.06 4.80
N ARG A 243 -6.24 -22.83 3.87
CA ARG A 243 -4.89 -22.55 3.34
C ARG A 243 -4.82 -21.16 2.68
N ASP A 244 -5.76 -20.87 1.77
CA ASP A 244 -5.73 -19.62 1.00
C ASP A 244 -6.01 -18.40 1.89
N ILE A 245 -6.88 -18.53 2.90
CA ILE A 245 -7.14 -17.49 3.91
C ILE A 245 -5.85 -17.18 4.67
N ARG A 246 -5.16 -18.21 5.19
CA ARG A 246 -3.91 -18.03 5.91
C ARG A 246 -2.85 -17.31 5.08
N GLU A 247 -2.64 -17.74 3.85
CA GLU A 247 -1.65 -17.15 2.95
C GLU A 247 -1.96 -15.69 2.62
N THR A 248 -3.21 -15.40 2.25
CA THR A 248 -3.63 -14.04 1.87
C THR A 248 -3.60 -13.08 3.06
N PHE A 249 -4.13 -13.48 4.22
CA PHE A 249 -4.10 -12.65 5.43
C PHE A 249 -2.69 -12.41 5.95
N ALA A 250 -1.79 -13.41 5.91
CA ALA A 250 -0.39 -13.23 6.29
C ALA A 250 0.31 -12.17 5.42
N ARG A 251 0.07 -12.19 4.11
CA ARG A 251 0.57 -11.15 3.17
C ARG A 251 -0.08 -9.78 3.37
N MET A 252 -1.14 -9.71 4.18
CA MET A 252 -1.75 -8.47 4.63
C MET A 252 -1.44 -8.17 6.10
N ALA A 253 -0.38 -8.74 6.66
CA ALA A 253 0.07 -8.55 8.04
C ALA A 253 -0.94 -9.00 9.11
N MET A 254 -1.72 -10.04 8.85
CA MET A 254 -2.63 -10.63 9.84
C MET A 254 -2.22 -12.06 10.15
N ASN A 255 -2.06 -12.38 11.44
CA ASN A 255 -1.82 -13.76 11.89
C ASN A 255 -3.14 -14.55 12.02
N ASP A 256 -3.07 -15.83 12.44
CA ASP A 256 -4.26 -16.68 12.51
C ASP A 256 -5.32 -16.19 13.51
N GLU A 257 -4.89 -15.61 14.64
CA GLU A 257 -5.80 -15.07 15.65
C GLU A 257 -6.50 -13.79 15.16
N GLU A 258 -5.75 -12.88 14.55
CA GLU A 258 -6.28 -11.66 13.93
C GLU A 258 -7.23 -11.99 12.76
N THR A 259 -6.88 -13.01 11.96
CA THR A 259 -7.68 -13.49 10.83
C THR A 259 -9.03 -14.04 11.27
N LEU A 260 -9.04 -14.93 12.28
CA LEU A 260 -10.28 -15.46 12.83
C LEU A 260 -11.09 -14.34 13.50
N ALA A 261 -10.45 -13.47 14.28
CA ALA A 261 -11.13 -12.36 14.93
C ALA A 261 -11.84 -11.45 13.91
N LEU A 262 -11.14 -11.07 12.82
CA LEU A 262 -11.71 -10.26 11.74
C LEU A 262 -12.84 -10.97 10.99
N THR A 263 -12.68 -12.26 10.69
CA THR A 263 -13.72 -13.04 10.00
C THR A 263 -14.98 -13.16 10.86
N ALA A 264 -14.83 -13.68 12.08
CA ALA A 264 -15.96 -13.91 12.98
C ALA A 264 -16.61 -12.60 13.44
N GLY A 265 -15.81 -11.56 13.74
CA GLY A 265 -16.35 -10.27 14.18
C GLY A 265 -17.04 -9.50 13.06
N GLY A 266 -16.52 -9.57 11.83
CA GLY A 266 -17.16 -8.98 10.66
C GLY A 266 -18.47 -9.69 10.33
N HIS A 267 -18.44 -11.02 10.26
CA HIS A 267 -19.60 -11.86 9.93
C HIS A 267 -20.58 -12.07 11.10
N THR A 268 -20.32 -11.49 12.28
CA THR A 268 -21.34 -11.33 13.32
C THR A 268 -22.46 -10.39 12.83
N PHE A 269 -22.15 -9.51 11.86
CA PHE A 269 -23.06 -8.50 11.33
C PHE A 269 -23.50 -8.80 9.89
N GLY A 270 -24.75 -8.42 9.59
CA GLY A 270 -25.27 -8.33 8.23
C GLY A 270 -25.57 -9.67 7.55
N LYS A 271 -25.49 -9.64 6.22
CA LYS A 271 -25.86 -10.73 5.34
C LYS A 271 -25.15 -10.64 3.99
N CYS A 272 -25.17 -11.73 3.23
CA CYS A 272 -24.92 -11.71 1.78
C CYS A 272 -26.21 -11.44 0.98
N HIS A 273 -26.02 -11.05 -0.29
CA HIS A 273 -27.11 -10.75 -1.23
C HIS A 273 -26.93 -11.49 -2.56
N GLY A 274 -27.93 -12.31 -2.91
CA GLY A 274 -27.98 -13.22 -4.03
C GLY A 274 -29.42 -13.64 -4.30
N ALA A 275 -30.34 -12.67 -4.29
CA ALA A 275 -31.78 -12.89 -4.31
C ALA A 275 -32.33 -13.58 -5.58
N GLY A 276 -31.59 -13.55 -6.68
CA GLY A 276 -32.03 -14.11 -7.96
C GLY A 276 -30.94 -14.17 -9.01
N ASP A 277 -31.34 -14.26 -10.28
CA ASP A 277 -30.43 -14.46 -11.42
C ASP A 277 -29.39 -13.32 -11.54
N ALA A 278 -28.11 -13.67 -11.35
CA ALA A 278 -26.99 -12.75 -11.44
C ALA A 278 -26.82 -12.16 -12.85
N ALA A 279 -27.34 -12.82 -13.90
CA ALA A 279 -27.32 -12.29 -15.27
C ALA A 279 -28.19 -11.04 -15.45
N LEU A 280 -29.06 -10.72 -14.48
CA LEU A 280 -29.87 -9.50 -14.47
C LEU A 280 -29.15 -8.31 -13.83
N VAL A 281 -27.94 -8.49 -13.29
CA VAL A 281 -27.12 -7.40 -12.74
C VAL A 281 -26.40 -6.72 -13.90
N GLY A 282 -26.64 -5.41 -14.07
CA GLY A 282 -25.98 -4.59 -15.09
C GLY A 282 -24.50 -4.32 -14.81
N ALA A 283 -23.88 -3.56 -15.72
CA ALA A 283 -22.46 -3.23 -15.67
C ALA A 283 -22.04 -2.52 -14.36
N GLU A 284 -20.80 -2.78 -13.96
CA GLU A 284 -20.06 -2.09 -12.91
C GLU A 284 -19.91 -0.58 -13.17
N PRO A 285 -19.58 0.26 -12.15
CA PRO A 285 -19.61 1.71 -12.28
C PRO A 285 -18.84 2.30 -13.48
N GLU A 286 -17.66 1.77 -13.81
CA GLU A 286 -16.86 2.26 -14.95
C GLU A 286 -17.41 1.81 -16.32
N GLY A 287 -18.22 0.75 -16.37
CA GLY A 287 -18.91 0.26 -17.57
C GLY A 287 -20.37 0.74 -17.70
N ALA A 288 -20.91 1.39 -16.68
CA ALA A 288 -22.31 1.80 -16.62
C ALA A 288 -22.63 3.02 -17.50
N ASP A 289 -23.91 3.15 -17.88
CA ASP A 289 -24.39 4.33 -18.60
C ASP A 289 -24.19 5.62 -17.78
N ILE A 290 -23.87 6.73 -18.47
CA ILE A 290 -23.64 8.04 -17.84
C ILE A 290 -24.82 8.50 -16.95
N ALA A 291 -26.05 8.08 -17.25
CA ALA A 291 -27.24 8.39 -16.45
C ALA A 291 -27.18 7.79 -15.03
N GLN A 292 -26.35 6.78 -14.79
CA GLN A 292 -26.14 6.19 -13.45
C GLN A 292 -25.31 7.08 -12.52
N GLN A 293 -24.70 8.16 -13.04
CA GLN A 293 -23.98 9.16 -12.24
C GLN A 293 -22.95 8.51 -11.29
N GLY A 294 -22.12 7.61 -11.82
CA GLY A 294 -21.07 6.90 -11.09
C GLY A 294 -21.56 5.77 -10.17
N LEU A 295 -22.80 5.31 -10.32
CA LEU A 295 -23.28 4.05 -9.76
C LEU A 295 -23.22 2.94 -10.81
N GLY A 296 -23.21 1.69 -10.37
CA GLY A 296 -23.22 0.50 -11.23
C GLY A 296 -24.06 -0.63 -10.65
N TRP A 297 -23.96 -1.82 -11.23
CA TRP A 297 -24.64 -3.05 -10.79
C TRP A 297 -26.16 -2.91 -10.64
N ILE A 298 -26.79 -2.12 -11.52
CA ILE A 298 -28.24 -1.93 -11.50
C ILE A 298 -28.89 -3.26 -11.87
N SER A 299 -29.65 -3.82 -10.94
CA SER A 299 -30.30 -5.11 -11.13
C SER A 299 -31.69 -4.95 -11.74
N GLY A 300 -31.95 -5.69 -12.82
CA GLY A 300 -33.29 -5.86 -13.39
C GLY A 300 -34.12 -6.96 -12.70
N HIS A 301 -33.60 -7.60 -11.65
CA HIS A 301 -34.33 -8.60 -10.89
C HIS A 301 -35.37 -7.95 -9.98
N GLU A 302 -36.65 -8.09 -10.33
CA GLU A 302 -37.78 -7.52 -9.58
C GLU A 302 -37.60 -6.00 -9.34
N SER A 303 -37.42 -5.56 -8.09
CA SER A 303 -37.13 -4.14 -7.78
C SER A 303 -35.63 -3.79 -7.78
N GLY A 304 -34.74 -4.78 -7.82
CA GLY A 304 -33.29 -4.63 -7.78
C GLY A 304 -32.70 -4.13 -6.46
N VAL A 305 -33.54 -3.90 -5.45
CA VAL A 305 -33.17 -3.38 -4.11
C VAL A 305 -34.00 -4.09 -3.03
N GLY A 306 -33.58 -3.96 -1.77
CA GLY A 306 -34.28 -4.58 -0.65
C GLY A 306 -34.14 -6.11 -0.66
N ASP A 307 -35.25 -6.83 -0.48
CA ASP A 307 -35.27 -8.32 -0.54
C ASP A 307 -34.88 -8.87 -1.94
N HIS A 308 -34.76 -8.01 -2.98
CA HIS A 308 -34.35 -8.38 -4.35
C HIS A 308 -32.89 -7.99 -4.68
N THR A 309 -32.10 -7.63 -3.67
CA THR A 309 -30.71 -7.21 -3.85
C THR A 309 -29.82 -8.38 -4.29
N ILE A 310 -28.88 -8.12 -5.20
CA ILE A 310 -27.84 -9.07 -5.63
C ILE A 310 -26.48 -8.35 -5.54
N THR A 311 -25.53 -8.96 -4.84
CA THR A 311 -24.15 -8.46 -4.67
C THR A 311 -23.14 -9.55 -5.01
N SER A 312 -22.93 -10.52 -4.10
CA SER A 312 -21.96 -11.61 -4.28
C SER A 312 -22.58 -12.86 -4.94
N GLY A 313 -23.91 -12.91 -5.01
CA GLY A 313 -24.64 -14.10 -5.41
C GLY A 313 -24.87 -15.11 -4.27
N LEU A 314 -24.21 -14.97 -3.13
CA LEU A 314 -24.52 -15.71 -1.91
C LEU A 314 -25.70 -15.05 -1.19
N GLU A 315 -26.55 -15.78 -0.48
CA GLU A 315 -27.78 -15.23 0.12
C GLU A 315 -28.00 -15.73 1.55
N GLY A 316 -28.25 -14.78 2.46
CA GLY A 316 -28.59 -15.07 3.87
C GLY A 316 -27.64 -14.40 4.86
N SER A 317 -28.06 -14.33 6.13
CA SER A 317 -27.22 -13.86 7.23
C SER A 317 -26.46 -15.01 7.89
N TRP A 318 -25.33 -14.69 8.51
CA TRP A 318 -24.58 -15.64 9.33
C TRP A 318 -25.25 -15.91 10.68
N THR A 319 -25.89 -14.88 11.24
CA THR A 319 -26.46 -14.88 12.59
C THR A 319 -27.97 -14.63 12.58
N PRO A 320 -28.70 -15.04 13.65
CA PRO A 320 -30.10 -14.67 13.85
C PRO A 320 -30.29 -13.20 14.29
N THR A 321 -29.21 -12.51 14.66
CA THR A 321 -29.19 -11.12 15.19
C THR A 321 -28.24 -10.21 14.40
N PRO A 322 -28.48 -9.96 13.09
CA PRO A 322 -27.47 -9.39 12.18
C PRO A 322 -27.03 -7.95 12.45
N THR A 323 -27.66 -7.25 13.38
CA THR A 323 -27.35 -5.86 13.72
C THR A 323 -26.96 -5.70 15.18
N LYS A 324 -26.42 -6.76 15.79
CA LYS A 324 -26.03 -6.76 17.20
C LYS A 324 -24.71 -7.51 17.37
N TRP A 325 -23.79 -6.92 18.13
CA TRP A 325 -22.62 -7.65 18.61
C TRP A 325 -23.05 -8.69 19.65
N ASP A 326 -22.84 -9.96 19.31
CA ASP A 326 -22.97 -11.09 20.20
C ASP A 326 -22.11 -12.27 19.71
N HIS A 327 -22.30 -13.44 20.29
CA HIS A 327 -21.47 -14.63 20.02
C HIS A 327 -22.21 -15.65 19.15
N SER A 328 -23.31 -15.25 18.53
CA SER A 328 -24.15 -16.16 17.75
C SER A 328 -23.44 -16.70 16.51
N TYR A 329 -22.47 -15.98 15.93
CA TYR A 329 -21.63 -16.51 14.85
C TYR A 329 -20.96 -17.84 15.24
N PHE A 330 -20.33 -17.89 16.43
CA PHE A 330 -19.68 -19.11 16.90
C PHE A 330 -20.68 -20.22 17.25
N HIS A 331 -21.83 -19.86 17.81
CA HIS A 331 -22.92 -20.82 18.05
C HIS A 331 -23.37 -21.45 16.73
N MET A 332 -23.69 -20.63 15.73
CA MET A 332 -24.09 -21.09 14.41
C MET A 332 -23.00 -21.96 13.77
N LEU A 333 -21.73 -21.52 13.79
CA LEU A 333 -20.62 -22.21 13.14
C LEU A 333 -20.29 -23.57 13.79
N LEU A 334 -20.22 -23.63 15.12
CA LEU A 334 -19.63 -24.76 15.83
C LEU A 334 -20.65 -25.80 16.28
N ASP A 335 -21.90 -25.39 16.54
CA ASP A 335 -22.90 -26.27 17.17
C ASP A 335 -23.84 -26.94 16.16
N TYR A 336 -23.87 -26.46 14.91
CA TYR A 336 -24.65 -27.04 13.82
C TYR A 336 -23.79 -27.85 12.84
N GLU A 337 -24.40 -28.89 12.28
CA GLU A 337 -23.91 -29.54 11.06
C GLU A 337 -24.46 -28.83 9.82
N TYR A 338 -23.69 -28.85 8.74
CA TYR A 338 -23.98 -28.08 7.53
C TYR A 338 -24.08 -28.98 6.30
N GLU A 339 -24.99 -28.62 5.40
CA GLU A 339 -25.07 -29.19 4.06
C GLU A 339 -24.76 -28.14 2.99
N LEU A 340 -24.13 -28.58 1.91
CA LEU A 340 -23.84 -27.72 0.76
C LEU A 340 -25.11 -27.53 -0.07
N VAL A 341 -25.53 -26.28 -0.24
CA VAL A 341 -26.69 -25.86 -1.01
C VAL A 341 -26.30 -24.85 -2.09
N ARG A 342 -27.28 -24.44 -2.90
CA ARG A 342 -27.14 -23.30 -3.82
C ARG A 342 -28.06 -22.17 -3.38
N SER A 343 -27.54 -20.94 -3.43
CA SER A 343 -28.32 -19.72 -3.24
C SER A 343 -29.37 -19.57 -4.37
N PRO A 344 -30.32 -18.63 -4.25
CA PRO A 344 -31.22 -18.29 -5.35
C PRO A 344 -30.49 -17.84 -6.64
N ALA A 345 -29.31 -17.22 -6.51
CA ALA A 345 -28.43 -16.89 -7.63
C ALA A 345 -27.55 -18.05 -8.13
N GLY A 346 -27.64 -19.23 -7.50
CA GLY A 346 -26.91 -20.43 -7.89
C GLY A 346 -25.52 -20.60 -7.28
N ALA A 347 -25.05 -19.67 -6.43
CA ALA A 347 -23.76 -19.73 -5.76
C ALA A 347 -23.72 -20.86 -4.71
N LYS A 348 -22.57 -21.51 -4.54
CA LYS A 348 -22.36 -22.57 -3.54
C LYS A 348 -22.22 -21.96 -2.15
N GLN A 349 -23.09 -22.38 -1.22
CA GLN A 349 -23.04 -21.96 0.18
C GLN A 349 -23.45 -23.09 1.12
N TRP A 350 -23.25 -22.92 2.41
CA TRP A 350 -23.56 -23.92 3.42
C TRP A 350 -24.75 -23.48 4.26
N GLN A 351 -25.69 -24.39 4.49
CA GLN A 351 -26.87 -24.15 5.32
C GLN A 351 -26.90 -25.12 6.51
N PRO A 352 -27.24 -24.65 7.74
CA PRO A 352 -27.34 -25.53 8.89
C PRO A 352 -28.49 -26.51 8.74
N VAL A 353 -28.24 -27.76 9.09
CA VAL A 353 -29.21 -28.87 9.05
C VAL A 353 -30.00 -28.89 10.35
N ASN A 354 -31.33 -29.07 10.27
CA ASN A 354 -32.24 -29.13 11.42
C ASN A 354 -32.15 -27.91 12.36
N VAL A 355 -32.01 -26.71 11.80
CA VAL A 355 -31.89 -25.45 12.57
C VAL A 355 -33.09 -25.23 13.52
N ALA A 356 -32.81 -24.81 14.75
CA ALA A 356 -33.85 -24.50 15.71
C ALA A 356 -34.65 -23.24 15.28
N PRO A 357 -35.96 -23.15 15.59
CA PRO A 357 -36.76 -21.99 15.20
C PRO A 357 -36.23 -20.63 15.69
N ASP A 358 -35.58 -20.61 16.86
CA ASP A 358 -35.01 -19.39 17.46
C ASP A 358 -33.69 -18.95 16.80
N ASP A 359 -33.04 -19.86 16.05
CA ASP A 359 -31.80 -19.61 15.31
C ASP A 359 -32.06 -19.26 13.84
N LEU A 360 -33.32 -19.16 13.43
CA LEU A 360 -33.70 -18.59 12.14
C LEU A 360 -33.60 -17.06 12.19
N ALA A 361 -32.97 -16.48 11.19
CA ALA A 361 -32.89 -15.03 11.05
C ALA A 361 -34.23 -14.41 10.60
N PRO A 362 -34.52 -13.16 10.96
CA PRO A 362 -35.60 -12.39 10.35
C PRO A 362 -35.28 -12.10 8.87
N GLY A 363 -36.30 -11.96 8.03
CA GLY A 363 -36.13 -11.36 6.70
C GLY A 363 -35.68 -9.90 6.82
N ALA A 364 -34.73 -9.46 5.99
CA ALA A 364 -34.10 -8.15 6.10
C ALA A 364 -35.08 -6.98 5.91
N HIS A 365 -36.04 -7.12 4.98
CA HIS A 365 -37.12 -6.14 4.77
C HIS A 365 -38.50 -6.72 5.06
N SER A 366 -38.53 -7.95 5.61
CA SER A 366 -39.73 -8.73 5.92
C SER A 366 -39.57 -9.38 7.30
N PRO A 367 -39.57 -8.62 8.41
CA PRO A 367 -39.14 -9.10 9.73
C PRO A 367 -40.04 -10.18 10.34
N ASP A 368 -41.28 -10.30 9.88
CA ASP A 368 -42.21 -11.37 10.28
C ASP A 368 -41.86 -12.72 9.62
N ARG A 369 -41.10 -12.70 8.52
CA ARG A 369 -40.59 -13.91 7.86
C ARG A 369 -39.34 -14.39 8.59
N ARG A 370 -39.25 -15.70 8.80
CA ARG A 370 -38.04 -16.37 9.28
C ARG A 370 -37.35 -17.10 8.13
N VAL A 371 -36.04 -16.97 8.03
CA VAL A 371 -35.20 -17.53 6.98
C VAL A 371 -34.01 -18.27 7.61
N PRO A 372 -33.49 -19.34 6.97
CA PRO A 372 -32.29 -19.99 7.46
C PRO A 372 -31.08 -19.05 7.38
N THR A 373 -30.13 -19.22 8.31
CA THR A 373 -28.81 -18.61 8.21
C THR A 373 -27.94 -19.39 7.21
N MET A 374 -26.76 -18.85 6.92
CA MET A 374 -25.80 -19.45 5.98
C MET A 374 -24.37 -19.29 6.48
N MET A 375 -23.48 -20.12 5.94
CA MET A 375 -22.03 -19.98 6.04
C MET A 375 -21.43 -20.04 4.62
N THR A 376 -20.38 -19.28 4.37
CA THR A 376 -19.57 -19.41 3.15
C THR A 376 -18.59 -20.58 3.28
N THR A 377 -17.95 -20.99 2.18
CA THR A 377 -16.86 -21.98 2.26
C THR A 377 -15.68 -21.43 3.08
N ALA A 378 -15.45 -20.11 3.04
CA ALA A 378 -14.45 -19.43 3.85
C ALA A 378 -14.78 -19.44 5.36
N ASP A 379 -16.06 -19.30 5.72
CA ASP A 379 -16.50 -19.46 7.12
C ASP A 379 -16.30 -20.90 7.61
N MET A 380 -16.67 -21.87 6.78
CA MET A 380 -16.49 -23.29 7.09
C MET A 380 -15.01 -23.65 7.28
N ALA A 381 -14.07 -22.91 6.66
CA ALA A 381 -12.65 -23.09 6.91
C ALA A 381 -12.28 -22.85 8.38
N MET A 382 -12.95 -21.90 9.04
CA MET A 382 -12.77 -21.63 10.47
C MET A 382 -13.23 -22.78 11.37
N LYS A 383 -14.18 -23.60 10.89
CA LYS A 383 -14.64 -24.82 11.56
C LYS A 383 -13.72 -26.02 11.31
N VAL A 384 -13.13 -26.12 10.11
CA VAL A 384 -12.45 -27.33 9.61
C VAL A 384 -10.92 -27.29 9.80
N ASP A 385 -10.28 -26.13 9.64
CA ASP A 385 -8.84 -25.98 9.86
C ASP A 385 -8.52 -26.13 11.36
N PRO A 386 -7.57 -26.99 11.77
CA PRO A 386 -7.32 -27.27 13.18
C PRO A 386 -6.90 -26.06 14.03
N GLU A 387 -6.09 -25.15 13.48
CA GLU A 387 -5.62 -23.99 14.25
C GLU A 387 -6.72 -22.93 14.35
N TYR A 388 -7.44 -22.64 13.26
CA TYR A 388 -8.61 -21.75 13.32
C TYR A 388 -9.69 -22.29 14.25
N ARG A 389 -9.95 -23.60 14.20
CA ARG A 389 -10.95 -24.26 15.05
C ARG A 389 -10.62 -24.08 16.55
N LYS A 390 -9.36 -24.26 16.93
CA LYS A 390 -8.90 -24.06 18.31
C LYS A 390 -9.13 -22.62 18.77
N ILE A 391 -8.84 -21.63 17.92
CA ILE A 391 -9.07 -20.21 18.24
C ILE A 391 -10.59 -19.93 18.31
N ALA A 392 -11.40 -20.52 17.43
CA ALA A 392 -12.85 -20.36 17.41
C ALA A 392 -13.52 -20.91 18.67
N GLU A 393 -13.11 -22.10 19.12
CA GLU A 393 -13.57 -22.66 20.39
C GLU A 393 -13.18 -21.78 21.59
N ARG A 394 -11.95 -21.25 21.59
CA ARG A 394 -11.50 -20.31 22.62
C ARG A 394 -12.34 -19.03 22.63
N PHE A 395 -12.60 -18.42 21.48
CA PHE A 395 -13.40 -17.20 21.38
C PHE A 395 -14.88 -17.42 21.71
N ARG A 396 -15.44 -18.60 21.41
CA ARG A 396 -16.78 -18.98 21.88
C ARG A 396 -16.84 -19.02 23.40
N ASP A 397 -15.83 -19.62 24.03
CA ASP A 397 -15.83 -19.89 25.47
C ASP A 397 -15.30 -18.69 26.29
N ASP A 398 -14.60 -17.74 25.66
CA ASP A 398 -14.11 -16.48 26.24
C ASP A 398 -14.49 -15.24 25.40
N PRO A 399 -15.70 -14.70 25.62
CA PRO A 399 -16.17 -13.46 24.99
C PRO A 399 -15.25 -12.24 25.11
N ALA A 400 -14.51 -12.13 26.22
CA ALA A 400 -13.65 -10.98 26.45
C ALA A 400 -12.39 -11.07 25.58
N ALA A 401 -11.82 -12.27 25.43
CA ALA A 401 -10.71 -12.51 24.51
C ALA A 401 -11.10 -12.21 23.06
N PHE A 402 -12.30 -12.62 22.63
CA PHE A 402 -12.79 -12.30 21.30
C PHE A 402 -12.96 -10.79 21.08
N ALA A 403 -13.59 -10.10 22.03
CA ALA A 403 -13.80 -8.66 21.96
C ALA A 403 -12.48 -7.86 21.85
N ASP A 404 -11.46 -8.22 22.63
CA ASP A 404 -10.15 -7.57 22.58
C ASP A 404 -9.43 -7.86 21.26
N ALA A 405 -9.40 -9.13 20.83
CA ALA A 405 -8.77 -9.54 19.57
C ALA A 405 -9.42 -8.86 18.36
N TRP A 406 -10.76 -8.81 18.31
CA TRP A 406 -11.50 -8.10 17.27
C TRP A 406 -11.18 -6.61 17.26
N ALA A 407 -11.28 -5.93 18.41
CA ALA A 407 -11.09 -4.49 18.49
C ALA A 407 -9.68 -4.08 18.02
N ARG A 408 -8.66 -4.84 18.42
CA ARG A 408 -7.26 -4.62 18.05
C ARG A 408 -6.98 -4.96 16.58
N ALA A 409 -7.50 -6.08 16.09
CA ALA A 409 -7.32 -6.48 14.68
C ALA A 409 -8.05 -5.52 13.72
N TRP A 410 -9.26 -5.04 14.08
CA TRP A 410 -9.98 -4.02 13.32
C TRP A 410 -9.22 -2.69 13.28
N PHE A 411 -8.66 -2.26 14.42
CA PHE A 411 -7.84 -1.04 14.46
C PHE A 411 -6.57 -1.18 13.61
N LYS A 412 -5.86 -2.32 13.73
CA LYS A 412 -4.69 -2.64 12.89
C LYS A 412 -5.05 -2.60 11.41
N LEU A 413 -6.09 -3.34 10.99
CA LEU A 413 -6.58 -3.36 9.62
C LEU A 413 -6.73 -1.95 9.06
N THR A 414 -7.45 -1.10 9.81
CA THR A 414 -7.88 0.20 9.32
C THR A 414 -6.80 1.28 9.42
N HIS A 415 -5.67 1.02 10.07
CA HIS A 415 -4.60 2.01 10.30
C HIS A 415 -3.19 1.52 9.92
N ARG A 416 -3.01 0.26 9.49
CA ARG A 416 -1.69 -0.35 9.15
C ARG A 416 -0.89 0.41 8.09
N ASP A 417 -1.57 1.18 7.25
CA ASP A 417 -0.99 1.97 6.16
C ASP A 417 -0.87 3.48 6.48
N MET A 418 -1.15 3.86 7.74
CA MET A 418 -0.98 5.24 8.20
C MET A 418 0.43 5.53 8.72
N GLY A 419 1.31 4.53 8.81
CA GLY A 419 2.66 4.68 9.37
C GLY A 419 2.65 5.05 10.86
N PRO A 420 3.62 5.86 11.32
CA PRO A 420 3.82 6.09 12.75
C PRO A 420 2.70 6.94 13.38
N LYS A 421 2.45 6.68 14.66
CA LYS A 421 1.34 7.28 15.44
C LYS A 421 1.31 8.82 15.47
N VAL A 422 2.45 9.50 15.24
CA VAL A 422 2.50 10.97 15.10
C VAL A 422 1.63 11.51 13.94
N ARG A 423 1.26 10.66 12.99
CA ARG A 423 0.34 10.99 11.89
C ARG A 423 -1.14 10.89 12.27
N TYR A 424 -1.47 10.32 13.41
CA TYR A 424 -2.85 9.98 13.79
C TYR A 424 -3.49 11.20 14.46
N LEU A 425 -4.67 11.57 14.00
CA LEU A 425 -5.39 12.76 14.43
C LEU A 425 -6.71 12.41 15.13
N GLY A 426 -7.16 13.29 16.03
CA GLY A 426 -8.47 13.21 16.65
C GLY A 426 -8.46 12.67 18.08
N PRO A 427 -9.60 12.77 18.78
CA PRO A 427 -9.68 12.51 20.22
C PRO A 427 -9.75 11.01 20.58
N ASP A 428 -10.04 10.14 19.61
CA ASP A 428 -10.22 8.70 19.82
C ASP A 428 -8.94 7.88 19.51
N VAL A 429 -7.78 8.55 19.32
CA VAL A 429 -6.51 7.88 19.08
C VAL A 429 -6.11 7.10 20.33
N PRO A 430 -5.90 5.77 20.26
CA PRO A 430 -5.51 4.99 21.43
C PRO A 430 -4.20 5.46 22.05
N GLU A 431 -4.12 5.49 23.39
CA GLU A 431 -2.91 5.87 24.12
C GLU A 431 -1.79 4.81 24.00
N GLU A 432 -2.15 3.54 23.84
CA GLU A 432 -1.20 2.44 23.65
C GLU A 432 -0.43 2.58 22.32
N ASP A 433 0.87 2.32 22.35
CA ASP A 433 1.70 2.21 21.14
C ASP A 433 1.75 0.75 20.70
N LEU A 434 1.27 0.47 19.49
CA LEU A 434 1.21 -0.90 18.96
C LEU A 434 2.43 -1.18 18.08
N ILE A 435 2.97 -2.39 18.17
CA ILE A 435 4.23 -2.74 17.53
C ILE A 435 4.22 -2.54 16.00
N TRP A 436 3.10 -2.80 15.33
CA TRP A 436 2.94 -2.61 13.89
C TRP A 436 2.91 -1.14 13.45
N GLN A 437 2.86 -0.19 14.40
CA GLN A 437 3.01 1.26 14.13
C GLN A 437 4.48 1.68 14.05
N ASP A 438 5.42 0.73 14.14
CA ASP A 438 6.86 0.96 14.21
C ASP A 438 7.24 2.05 15.23
N PRO A 439 6.82 1.93 16.51
CA PRO A 439 6.84 3.01 17.47
C PRO A 439 8.24 3.60 17.66
N LEU A 440 8.30 4.90 17.96
CA LEU A 440 9.53 5.61 18.25
C LEU A 440 9.47 6.14 19.69
N PRO A 441 10.59 6.14 20.43
CA PRO A 441 10.61 6.69 21.77
C PRO A 441 10.43 8.22 21.70
N LYS A 442 9.78 8.80 22.71
CA LYS A 442 9.71 10.26 22.84
C LYS A 442 11.11 10.79 23.14
N ALA A 443 11.53 11.84 22.44
CA ALA A 443 12.75 12.56 22.79
C ALA A 443 12.58 13.23 24.17
N ASP A 444 13.44 12.90 25.13
CA ASP A 444 13.47 13.49 26.47
C ASP A 444 14.50 14.63 26.59
N TYR A 445 15.04 15.08 25.47
CA TYR A 445 16.00 16.17 25.34
C TYR A 445 15.61 17.15 24.22
N ALA A 446 16.08 18.41 24.35
CA ALA A 446 15.89 19.40 23.30
C ALA A 446 16.75 19.06 22.07
N PRO A 447 16.24 19.24 20.83
CA PRO A 447 17.05 19.08 19.63
C PRO A 447 18.29 19.97 19.63
N ILE A 448 19.37 19.48 19.02
CA ILE A 448 20.62 20.24 18.86
C ILE A 448 20.40 21.50 18.00
N GLY A 449 21.08 22.60 18.33
CA GLY A 449 21.00 23.86 17.57
C GLY A 449 22.11 24.03 16.52
N ASP A 450 22.06 25.10 15.73
CA ASP A 450 22.99 25.36 14.61
C ASP A 450 24.48 25.30 14.98
N SER A 451 24.85 25.78 16.18
CA SER A 451 26.24 25.72 16.66
C SER A 451 26.67 24.27 16.95
N ASP A 452 25.77 23.47 17.50
CA ASP A 452 26.02 22.05 17.80
C ASP A 452 26.11 21.25 16.49
N VAL A 453 25.22 21.52 15.53
CA VAL A 453 25.27 20.96 14.17
C VAL A 453 26.61 21.28 13.51
N THR A 454 27.05 22.53 13.55
CA THR A 454 28.36 22.94 12.97
C THR A 454 29.53 22.20 13.62
N ALA A 455 29.53 22.07 14.95
CA ALA A 455 30.57 21.35 15.68
C ALA A 455 30.55 19.84 15.37
N LEU A 456 29.38 19.23 15.26
CA LEU A 456 29.21 17.82 14.89
C LEU A 456 29.65 17.55 13.45
N LYS A 457 29.29 18.42 12.50
CA LYS A 457 29.78 18.32 11.11
C LYS A 457 31.31 18.28 11.07
N LYS A 458 31.97 19.15 11.84
CA LYS A 458 33.44 19.15 11.95
C LYS A 458 33.97 17.83 12.54
N ARG A 459 33.37 17.33 13.63
CA ARG A 459 33.78 16.06 14.24
C ARG A 459 33.62 14.88 13.30
N ILE A 460 32.52 14.82 12.55
CA ILE A 460 32.29 13.78 11.54
C ILE A 460 33.32 13.90 10.41
N ALA A 461 33.58 15.10 9.91
CA ALA A 461 34.59 15.33 8.87
C ALA A 461 36.01 14.91 9.33
N ASP A 462 36.32 15.09 10.61
CA ASP A 462 37.62 14.73 11.20
C ASP A 462 37.68 13.25 11.68
N SER A 463 36.61 12.47 11.53
CA SER A 463 36.49 11.11 12.11
C SER A 463 37.31 10.03 11.38
N GLY A 464 37.80 10.33 10.19
CA GLY A 464 38.47 9.38 9.30
C GLY A 464 37.53 8.51 8.46
N LEU A 465 36.20 8.68 8.59
CA LEU A 465 35.23 8.10 7.67
C LEU A 465 35.35 8.74 6.28
N SER A 466 35.30 7.91 5.23
CA SER A 466 35.31 8.39 3.85
C SER A 466 33.95 8.97 3.44
N VAL A 467 33.95 9.83 2.42
CA VAL A 467 32.72 10.35 1.77
C VAL A 467 31.76 9.20 1.42
N VAL A 468 32.29 8.11 0.86
CA VAL A 468 31.51 6.94 0.45
C VAL A 468 30.81 6.29 1.65
N GLN A 469 31.53 6.08 2.76
CA GLN A 469 30.95 5.50 3.97
C GLN A 469 29.84 6.38 4.55
N LEU A 470 30.08 7.69 4.64
CA LEU A 470 29.09 8.65 5.13
C LEU A 470 27.81 8.63 4.28
N VAL A 471 27.95 8.68 2.95
CA VAL A 471 26.82 8.72 2.01
C VAL A 471 26.09 7.38 1.98
N LYS A 472 26.80 6.25 1.86
CA LYS A 472 26.17 4.92 1.79
C LYS A 472 25.39 4.58 3.05
N THR A 473 25.92 4.85 4.24
CA THR A 473 25.20 4.58 5.49
C THR A 473 23.95 5.44 5.64
N ALA A 474 24.04 6.73 5.28
CA ALA A 474 22.87 7.61 5.28
C ALA A 474 21.80 7.16 4.28
N TRP A 475 22.21 6.82 3.06
CA TRP A 475 21.31 6.30 2.02
C TRP A 475 20.67 4.96 2.41
N ALA A 476 21.45 4.03 2.96
CA ALA A 476 20.94 2.74 3.42
C ALA A 476 19.87 2.89 4.49
N SER A 477 20.02 3.86 5.41
CA SER A 477 18.99 4.17 6.41
C SER A 477 17.78 4.85 5.78
N ALA A 478 18.04 5.93 5.04
CA ALA A 478 17.13 6.68 4.17
C ALA A 478 16.13 5.84 3.38
N SER A 479 16.72 5.01 2.54
CA SER A 479 16.05 4.37 1.41
C SER A 479 15.01 3.36 1.83
N THR A 480 15.04 2.81 3.06
CA THR A 480 14.01 1.89 3.55
C THR A 480 12.60 2.49 3.56
N PHE A 481 12.49 3.83 3.54
CA PHE A 481 11.20 4.51 3.49
C PHE A 481 10.38 4.07 2.27
N ARG A 482 9.07 3.90 2.48
CA ARG A 482 8.11 3.79 1.39
C ARG A 482 6.86 4.62 1.68
N GLY A 483 6.50 5.45 0.71
CA GLY A 483 5.40 6.39 0.78
C GLY A 483 4.03 5.74 0.67
N SER A 484 3.94 4.46 0.31
CA SER A 484 2.69 3.70 0.25
C SER A 484 2.04 3.56 1.63
N ASP A 485 2.76 2.98 2.60
CA ASP A 485 2.30 2.78 3.99
C ASP A 485 3.02 3.64 5.04
N LYS A 486 3.93 4.53 4.58
CA LYS A 486 4.71 5.46 5.41
C LYS A 486 5.63 4.75 6.41
N ARG A 487 6.05 3.51 6.14
CA ARG A 487 7.03 2.76 6.94
C ARG A 487 8.47 3.02 6.48
N GLY A 488 9.43 2.63 7.32
CA GLY A 488 10.86 2.79 7.07
C GLY A 488 11.35 4.24 7.25
N GLY A 489 12.58 4.50 6.81
CA GLY A 489 13.26 5.80 6.92
C GLY A 489 14.41 5.82 7.92
N ALA A 490 14.99 7.01 8.13
CA ALA A 490 16.17 7.21 8.96
C ALA A 490 15.87 7.44 10.44
N ASN A 491 14.67 7.90 10.79
CA ASN A 491 14.23 8.08 12.15
C ASN A 491 14.11 6.72 12.86
N GLY A 492 14.57 6.67 14.11
CA GLY A 492 14.72 5.42 14.86
C GLY A 492 16.09 4.75 14.67
N ALA A 493 16.90 5.14 13.67
CA ALA A 493 18.18 4.49 13.35
C ALA A 493 18.07 2.96 13.30
N ARG A 494 16.97 2.43 12.74
CA ARG A 494 16.70 0.98 12.70
C ARG A 494 17.71 0.21 11.87
N ILE A 495 18.50 0.89 11.02
CA ILE A 495 19.65 0.31 10.33
C ILE A 495 20.66 -0.36 11.28
N ARG A 496 20.72 0.04 12.56
CA ARG A 496 21.61 -0.60 13.56
C ARG A 496 20.99 -1.83 14.23
N LEU A 497 19.69 -2.07 14.04
CA LEU A 497 18.93 -3.15 14.66
C LEU A 497 18.69 -4.28 13.65
N ALA A 498 18.32 -5.46 14.17
CA ALA A 498 17.85 -6.54 13.31
C ALA A 498 16.48 -6.17 12.69
N PRO A 499 16.21 -6.58 11.44
CA PRO A 499 17.09 -7.33 10.55
C PRO A 499 18.05 -6.46 9.71
N GLN A 500 17.87 -5.13 9.71
CA GLN A 500 18.56 -4.23 8.77
C GLN A 500 20.09 -4.25 8.91
N ASN A 501 20.60 -4.44 10.12
CA ASN A 501 22.04 -4.50 10.40
C ASN A 501 22.74 -5.74 9.81
N SER A 502 21.98 -6.74 9.39
CA SER A 502 22.48 -7.98 8.78
C SER A 502 22.14 -8.12 7.30
N TRP A 503 21.38 -7.18 6.71
CA TRP A 503 21.05 -7.22 5.29
C TRP A 503 22.30 -7.15 4.42
N GLU A 504 22.35 -8.00 3.40
CA GLU A 504 23.49 -8.08 2.48
C GLU A 504 23.73 -6.74 1.77
N VAL A 505 22.65 -6.08 1.36
CA VAL A 505 22.69 -4.78 0.67
C VAL A 505 23.32 -3.68 1.53
N ASN A 506 23.35 -3.84 2.86
CA ASN A 506 23.90 -2.88 3.80
C ASN A 506 25.37 -3.14 4.19
N GLU A 507 26.00 -4.19 3.64
CA GLU A 507 27.40 -4.56 3.90
C GLU A 507 27.74 -4.56 5.40
N PRO A 508 27.22 -5.51 6.19
CA PRO A 508 27.20 -5.45 7.66
C PRO A 508 28.55 -5.12 8.31
N ALA A 509 29.65 -5.63 7.75
CA ALA A 509 31.00 -5.36 8.23
C ALA A 509 31.44 -3.89 8.06
N GLU A 510 31.06 -3.24 6.96
CA GLU A 510 31.34 -1.81 6.74
C GLU A 510 30.38 -0.95 7.57
N LEU A 511 29.09 -1.29 7.60
CA LEU A 511 28.10 -0.60 8.41
C LEU A 511 28.51 -0.58 9.91
N ALA A 512 28.93 -1.71 10.46
CA ALA A 512 29.36 -1.80 11.86
C ALA A 512 30.56 -0.88 12.18
N LYS A 513 31.48 -0.67 11.24
CA LYS A 513 32.60 0.27 11.41
C LYS A 513 32.10 1.71 11.50
N VAL A 514 31.18 2.11 10.63
CA VAL A 514 30.61 3.47 10.61
C VAL A 514 29.80 3.73 11.88
N LEU A 515 28.93 2.79 12.27
CA LEU A 515 28.13 2.90 13.49
C LEU A 515 28.99 3.05 14.74
N LYS A 516 30.06 2.26 14.87
CA LYS A 516 31.02 2.38 15.99
C LYS A 516 31.64 3.77 16.10
N VAL A 517 31.90 4.43 14.96
CA VAL A 517 32.43 5.80 14.94
C VAL A 517 31.35 6.80 15.39
N TYR A 518 30.12 6.66 14.91
CA TYR A 518 29.01 7.52 15.35
C TYR A 518 28.69 7.34 16.84
N GLU A 519 28.71 6.12 17.37
CA GLU A 519 28.59 5.85 18.82
C GLU A 519 29.71 6.53 19.63
N GLY A 520 30.93 6.54 19.09
CA GLY A 520 32.04 7.30 19.67
C GLY A 520 31.77 8.81 19.70
N ILE A 521 31.32 9.38 18.58
CA ILE A 521 30.98 10.81 18.48
C ILE A 521 29.82 11.17 19.42
N GLN A 522 28.77 10.35 19.47
CA GLN A 522 27.62 10.52 20.34
C GLN A 522 28.04 10.58 21.82
N ARG A 523 28.93 9.67 22.25
CA ARG A 523 29.46 9.65 23.61
C ARG A 523 30.32 10.88 23.93
N ASP A 524 31.11 11.35 22.96
CA ASP A 524 32.14 12.38 23.19
C ASP A 524 31.64 13.83 23.03
N VAL A 525 30.41 14.05 22.51
CA VAL A 525 29.86 15.40 22.32
C VAL A 525 29.36 16.04 23.62
N GLY A 526 29.10 15.24 24.66
CA GLY A 526 28.70 15.73 25.99
C GLY A 526 27.31 16.37 26.07
N LYS A 527 26.50 16.22 25.02
CA LYS A 527 25.08 16.60 24.92
C LYS A 527 24.30 15.48 24.25
N PRO A 528 23.00 15.31 24.53
CA PRO A 528 22.17 14.34 23.82
C PRO A 528 22.11 14.62 22.31
N VAL A 529 22.43 13.62 21.50
CA VAL A 529 22.22 13.57 20.04
C VAL A 529 21.93 12.11 19.69
N SER A 530 21.01 11.84 18.77
CA SER A 530 20.70 10.47 18.36
C SER A 530 21.71 9.95 17.32
N ILE A 531 21.89 8.64 17.26
CA ILE A 531 22.60 7.98 16.16
C ILE A 531 21.86 8.26 14.84
N ALA A 532 20.53 8.29 14.86
CA ALA A 532 19.71 8.64 13.70
C ALA A 532 20.09 10.00 13.10
N ASP A 533 20.24 11.04 13.94
CA ASP A 533 20.68 12.35 13.48
C ASP A 533 22.14 12.34 13.02
N LEU A 534 23.05 11.61 13.68
CA LEU A 534 24.45 11.50 13.25
C LEU A 534 24.59 10.81 11.89
N ILE A 535 23.78 9.79 11.59
CA ILE A 535 23.76 9.11 10.29
C ILE A 535 23.39 10.11 9.19
N VAL A 536 22.26 10.82 9.35
CA VAL A 536 21.77 11.77 8.34
C VAL A 536 22.71 12.97 8.20
N LEU A 537 23.18 13.52 9.32
CA LEU A 537 24.14 14.61 9.33
C LEU A 537 25.44 14.21 8.64
N GLY A 538 25.92 12.98 8.88
CA GLY A 538 27.12 12.45 8.26
C GLY A 538 27.00 12.33 6.75
N GLY A 539 25.88 11.83 6.24
CA GLY A 539 25.60 11.83 4.80
C GLY A 539 25.66 13.24 4.19
N GLY A 540 25.09 14.24 4.88
CA GLY A 540 25.21 15.64 4.49
C GLY A 540 26.65 16.16 4.46
N VAL A 541 27.46 15.80 5.46
CA VAL A 541 28.91 16.12 5.50
C VAL A 541 29.63 15.51 4.29
N GLY A 542 29.36 14.25 3.96
CA GLY A 542 29.95 13.57 2.80
C GLY A 542 29.65 14.31 1.50
N ILE A 543 28.40 14.75 1.31
CA ILE A 543 27.98 15.52 0.12
C ILE A 543 28.64 16.89 0.07
N GLU A 544 28.69 17.63 1.18
CA GLU A 544 29.34 18.94 1.25
C GLU A 544 30.85 18.81 0.93
N GLN A 545 31.52 17.77 1.41
CA GLN A 545 32.91 17.47 1.09
C GLN A 545 33.09 17.13 -0.39
N ALA A 546 32.21 16.29 -0.96
CA ALA A 546 32.27 15.91 -2.37
C ALA A 546 32.04 17.08 -3.32
N ALA A 547 31.07 17.95 -3.02
CA ALA A 547 30.82 19.17 -3.77
C ALA A 547 32.02 20.14 -3.67
N LYS A 548 32.60 20.29 -2.48
CA LYS A 548 33.81 21.10 -2.26
C LYS A 548 34.99 20.59 -3.06
N ALA A 549 35.19 19.28 -3.12
CA ALA A 549 36.23 18.65 -3.94
C ALA A 549 36.02 18.90 -5.44
N ALA A 550 34.76 19.02 -5.88
CA ALA A 550 34.39 19.44 -7.23
C ALA A 550 34.46 20.96 -7.49
N GLY A 551 34.92 21.75 -6.50
CA GLY A 551 35.02 23.22 -6.60
C GLY A 551 33.72 23.98 -6.35
N LYS A 552 32.67 23.31 -5.85
CA LYS A 552 31.37 23.91 -5.51
C LYS A 552 31.20 24.05 -4.01
N ARG A 553 30.52 25.10 -3.54
CA ARG A 553 30.18 25.27 -2.12
C ARG A 553 28.67 25.21 -1.98
N VAL A 554 28.19 24.20 -1.26
CA VAL A 554 26.77 24.00 -0.95
C VAL A 554 26.61 23.69 0.52
N THR A 555 25.39 23.86 1.01
CA THR A 555 24.98 23.43 2.34
C THR A 555 23.84 22.44 2.16
N VAL A 556 23.98 21.27 2.75
CA VAL A 556 22.91 20.27 2.77
C VAL A 556 21.99 20.62 3.94
N PRO A 557 20.70 20.90 3.69
CA PRO A 557 19.74 21.15 4.77
C PRO A 557 19.68 19.98 5.74
N PHE A 558 19.66 20.28 7.04
CA PHE A 558 19.58 19.28 8.09
C PHE A 558 18.57 19.72 9.14
N ALA A 559 17.58 18.89 9.39
CA ALA A 559 16.63 19.07 10.49
C ALA A 559 16.96 18.06 11.59
N PRO A 560 17.41 18.49 12.79
CA PRO A 560 17.63 17.59 13.92
C PRO A 560 16.29 17.11 14.52
N GLY A 561 16.36 16.20 15.47
CA GLY A 561 15.21 15.73 16.26
C GLY A 561 14.83 14.28 16.02
N ARG A 562 15.57 13.53 15.19
CA ARG A 562 15.37 12.07 15.09
C ARG A 562 15.73 11.41 16.42
N VAL A 563 15.11 10.26 16.68
CA VAL A 563 15.34 9.46 17.89
C VAL A 563 15.89 8.09 17.54
N ASP A 564 16.36 7.35 18.54
CA ASP A 564 16.92 6.01 18.38
C ASP A 564 15.93 4.95 18.92
N ALA A 565 15.29 4.18 18.04
CA ALA A 565 14.33 3.12 18.39
C ALA A 565 15.03 1.95 19.10
N THR A 566 14.31 1.15 19.88
CA THR A 566 14.84 -0.07 20.51
C THR A 566 14.48 -1.34 19.74
N ALA A 567 15.08 -2.47 20.11
CA ALA A 567 14.74 -3.78 19.55
C ALA A 567 13.29 -4.17 19.87
N GLU A 568 12.79 -3.83 21.06
CA GLU A 568 11.41 -4.08 21.49
C GLU A 568 10.39 -3.24 20.70
N GLN A 569 10.83 -2.12 20.12
CA GLN A 569 10.04 -1.26 19.23
C GLN A 569 10.21 -1.62 17.75
N THR A 570 10.87 -2.73 17.45
CA THR A 570 11.20 -3.16 16.08
C THR A 570 10.84 -4.64 15.92
N ASP A 571 9.68 -4.92 15.36
CA ASP A 571 9.29 -6.27 14.97
C ASP A 571 10.10 -6.69 13.73
N ALA A 572 11.11 -7.53 13.95
CA ALA A 572 12.07 -7.89 12.93
C ALA A 572 11.43 -8.52 11.69
N ASP A 573 10.41 -9.36 11.88
CA ASP A 573 9.70 -10.05 10.80
C ASP A 573 8.92 -9.02 9.95
N SER A 574 8.30 -8.04 10.61
CA SER A 574 7.59 -6.96 9.90
C SER A 574 8.51 -6.06 9.06
N PHE A 575 9.81 -6.01 9.36
CA PHE A 575 10.79 -5.22 8.61
C PHE A 575 11.39 -5.98 7.42
N GLU A 576 11.24 -7.31 7.34
CA GLU A 576 11.76 -8.12 6.23
C GLU A 576 11.28 -7.63 4.84
N PRO A 577 9.99 -7.28 4.63
CA PRO A 577 9.52 -6.77 3.34
C PRO A 577 10.13 -5.42 2.91
N LEU A 578 10.83 -4.72 3.82
CA LEU A 578 11.52 -3.47 3.51
C LEU A 578 12.95 -3.70 3.00
N GLU A 579 13.48 -4.93 3.04
CA GLU A 579 14.80 -5.26 2.50
C GLU A 579 14.78 -5.11 0.96
N PRO A 580 15.55 -4.16 0.39
CA PRO A 580 15.66 -4.03 -1.05
C PRO A 580 16.34 -5.26 -1.64
N LYS A 581 15.62 -6.02 -2.46
CA LYS A 581 16.20 -7.13 -3.24
C LYS A 581 16.86 -6.63 -4.53
N ALA A 582 16.51 -5.43 -4.96
CA ALA A 582 17.20 -4.64 -5.95
C ALA A 582 17.30 -3.19 -5.44
N ASP A 583 18.45 -2.55 -5.65
CA ASP A 583 18.69 -1.15 -5.32
C ASP A 583 19.50 -0.50 -6.45
N GLY A 584 18.80 0.07 -7.42
CA GLY A 584 19.44 0.75 -8.55
C GLY A 584 20.22 2.01 -8.16
N PHE A 585 19.98 2.59 -6.98
CA PHE A 585 20.75 3.73 -6.47
C PHE A 585 22.15 3.31 -5.97
N ARG A 586 22.26 2.08 -5.44
CA ARG A 586 23.54 1.43 -5.07
C ARG A 586 24.04 0.40 -6.08
N ASN A 587 23.38 0.25 -7.23
CA ASN A 587 23.71 -0.73 -8.27
C ASN A 587 23.82 -2.16 -7.70
N TYR A 588 22.81 -2.56 -6.91
CA TYR A 588 22.71 -3.86 -6.26
C TYR A 588 21.53 -4.66 -6.81
N LEU A 589 21.75 -5.94 -7.05
CA LEU A 589 20.73 -6.92 -7.43
C LEU A 589 21.05 -8.22 -6.70
N GLN A 590 20.19 -8.66 -5.77
CA GLN A 590 20.43 -9.88 -5.01
C GLN A 590 20.37 -11.13 -5.89
N THR A 591 19.40 -11.14 -6.79
CA THR A 591 19.16 -12.22 -7.75
C THR A 591 18.45 -11.66 -8.98
N ARG A 592 18.47 -12.40 -10.08
CA ARG A 592 17.74 -12.03 -11.29
C ARG A 592 16.23 -12.14 -11.04
N PHE A 593 15.48 -11.12 -11.47
CA PHE A 593 14.02 -11.08 -11.43
C PHE A 593 13.43 -11.36 -12.81
N SER A 594 12.14 -11.73 -12.84
CA SER A 594 11.32 -11.76 -14.06
C SER A 594 10.96 -10.35 -14.56
N VAL A 595 11.14 -9.34 -13.71
CA VAL A 595 10.93 -7.91 -14.00
C VAL A 595 12.28 -7.27 -14.36
N PRO A 596 12.38 -6.48 -15.44
CA PRO A 596 13.60 -5.76 -15.78
C PRO A 596 14.11 -4.87 -14.63
N THR A 597 15.42 -4.85 -14.40
CA THR A 597 16.04 -4.15 -13.25
C THR A 597 15.73 -2.64 -13.23
N GLU A 598 15.59 -2.00 -14.39
CA GLU A 598 15.20 -0.59 -14.51
C GLU A 598 13.74 -0.31 -14.12
N GLU A 599 12.85 -1.30 -14.23
CA GLU A 599 11.47 -1.18 -13.72
C GLU A 599 11.46 -1.24 -12.19
N LEU A 600 12.31 -2.09 -11.59
CA LEU A 600 12.50 -2.14 -10.13
C LEU A 600 13.08 -0.82 -9.58
N LEU A 601 13.95 -0.14 -10.34
CA LEU A 601 14.43 1.20 -9.99
C LEU A 601 13.28 2.22 -9.98
N ILE A 602 12.41 2.18 -10.99
CA ILE A 602 11.26 3.08 -11.08
C ILE A 602 10.26 2.81 -9.96
N ASP A 603 9.94 1.55 -9.69
CA ASP A 603 9.09 1.16 -8.56
C ASP A 603 9.66 1.70 -7.23
N ARG A 604 10.97 1.51 -7.00
CA ARG A 604 11.63 2.02 -5.81
C ARG A 604 11.64 3.54 -5.72
N ALA A 605 11.86 4.23 -6.84
CA ALA A 605 11.81 5.69 -6.88
C ALA A 605 10.41 6.21 -6.54
N GLN A 606 9.35 5.52 -6.99
CA GLN A 606 7.97 5.88 -6.66
C GLN A 606 7.70 5.70 -5.16
N LEU A 607 8.15 4.59 -4.56
CA LEU A 607 8.04 4.39 -3.11
C LEU A 607 8.77 5.48 -2.32
N LEU A 608 9.87 6.03 -2.83
CA LEU A 608 10.58 7.16 -2.21
C LEU A 608 9.92 8.53 -2.47
N GLY A 609 8.80 8.57 -3.22
CA GLY A 609 8.11 9.78 -3.61
C GLY A 609 8.90 10.65 -4.60
N LEU A 610 9.82 10.05 -5.36
CA LEU A 610 10.69 10.77 -6.30
C LEU A 610 10.01 10.97 -7.65
N SER A 611 10.27 12.13 -8.26
CA SER A 611 10.02 12.36 -9.67
C SER A 611 11.12 11.75 -10.56
N ALA A 612 10.85 11.58 -11.85
CA ALA A 612 11.87 11.11 -12.79
C ALA A 612 13.17 11.96 -12.80
N PRO A 613 13.12 13.31 -12.75
CA PRO A 613 14.33 14.13 -12.62
C PRO A 613 15.06 13.96 -11.28
N GLU A 614 14.35 13.81 -10.16
CA GLU A 614 14.95 13.59 -8.84
C GLU A 614 15.63 12.21 -8.77
N MET A 615 14.98 11.17 -9.31
CA MET A 615 15.57 9.84 -9.47
C MET A 615 16.85 9.91 -10.30
N ALA A 616 16.82 10.59 -11.45
CA ALA A 616 17.97 10.71 -12.33
C ALA A 616 19.19 11.35 -11.63
N VAL A 617 19.00 12.51 -10.97
CA VAL A 617 20.13 13.17 -10.28
C VAL A 617 20.68 12.33 -9.15
N LEU A 618 19.81 11.64 -8.39
CA LEU A 618 20.24 10.76 -7.31
C LEU A 618 21.07 9.59 -7.84
N VAL A 619 20.65 8.92 -8.91
CA VAL A 619 21.44 7.86 -9.55
C VAL A 619 22.79 8.42 -10.01
N GLY A 620 22.79 9.47 -10.83
CA GLY A 620 24.04 10.04 -11.36
C GLY A 620 25.01 10.52 -10.26
N GLY A 621 24.49 11.15 -9.22
CA GLY A 621 25.28 11.60 -8.07
C GLY A 621 25.85 10.46 -7.24
N LEU A 622 25.04 9.44 -6.92
CA LEU A 622 25.52 8.28 -6.17
C LEU A 622 26.58 7.49 -6.95
N ARG A 623 26.46 7.43 -8.29
CA ARG A 623 27.50 6.86 -9.15
C ARG A 623 28.83 7.59 -9.06
N VAL A 624 28.86 8.90 -9.28
CA VAL A 624 30.13 9.66 -9.23
C VAL A 624 30.73 9.72 -7.83
N LEU A 625 29.90 9.60 -6.79
CA LEU A 625 30.38 9.44 -5.41
C LEU A 625 30.99 8.06 -5.16
N GLY A 626 30.74 7.07 -6.01
CA GLY A 626 31.21 5.69 -5.83
C GLY A 626 30.42 4.93 -4.75
N ALA A 627 29.14 5.27 -4.57
CA ALA A 627 28.26 4.74 -3.53
C ALA A 627 27.69 3.34 -3.82
N ASN A 628 28.23 2.63 -4.81
CA ASN A 628 27.75 1.30 -5.20
C ASN A 628 28.02 0.25 -4.11
N HIS A 629 27.15 -0.76 -4.04
CA HIS A 629 27.35 -1.97 -3.24
C HIS A 629 28.65 -2.69 -3.65
N GLY A 630 29.40 -3.19 -2.67
CA GLY A 630 30.67 -3.89 -2.88
C GLY A 630 31.78 -3.02 -3.48
N GLY A 631 31.58 -1.70 -3.62
CA GLY A 631 32.50 -0.80 -4.31
C GLY A 631 32.57 -1.03 -5.83
N SER A 632 31.55 -1.67 -6.41
CA SER A 632 31.48 -1.97 -7.83
C SER A 632 31.65 -0.73 -8.71
N LYS A 633 32.23 -0.92 -9.91
CA LYS A 633 32.52 0.17 -10.87
C LYS A 633 31.44 0.39 -11.91
N HIS A 634 30.38 -0.43 -11.92
CA HIS A 634 29.27 -0.23 -12.87
C HIS A 634 28.64 1.15 -12.71
N GLY A 635 28.52 1.88 -13.81
CA GLY A 635 27.91 3.21 -13.84
C GLY A 635 28.80 4.33 -13.30
N VAL A 636 30.00 4.05 -12.77
CA VAL A 636 30.92 5.08 -12.22
C VAL A 636 31.66 5.76 -13.37
N PHE A 637 30.92 6.48 -14.21
CA PHE A 637 31.48 7.18 -15.37
C PHE A 637 32.10 8.51 -14.94
N THR A 638 33.28 8.43 -14.31
CA THR A 638 34.08 9.59 -13.91
C THR A 638 35.52 9.16 -13.61
N ASP A 639 36.48 10.02 -13.95
CA ASP A 639 37.90 9.85 -13.58
C ASP A 639 38.23 10.46 -12.21
N ARG A 640 37.23 11.04 -11.54
CA ARG A 640 37.37 11.68 -10.23
C ARG A 640 36.31 11.21 -9.21
N PRO A 641 36.25 9.89 -8.91
CA PRO A 641 35.30 9.35 -7.93
C PRO A 641 35.36 10.07 -6.57
N GLY A 642 34.19 10.29 -5.97
CA GLY A 642 34.05 11.02 -4.71
C GLY A 642 33.89 12.54 -4.86
N GLN A 643 33.90 13.06 -6.10
CA GLN A 643 33.53 14.45 -6.40
C GLN A 643 32.09 14.50 -6.94
N LEU A 644 31.24 15.36 -6.36
CA LEU A 644 29.84 15.49 -6.79
C LEU A 644 29.73 16.34 -8.07
N THR A 645 29.51 15.68 -9.19
CA THR A 645 29.70 16.21 -10.54
C THR A 645 28.69 15.60 -11.50
N ASN A 646 28.41 16.24 -12.63
CA ASN A 646 27.51 15.71 -13.65
C ASN A 646 28.20 14.71 -14.63
N ASP A 647 29.40 14.23 -14.29
CA ASP A 647 30.25 13.38 -15.14
C ASP A 647 29.51 12.12 -15.62
N PHE A 648 28.64 11.52 -14.78
CA PHE A 648 27.80 10.37 -15.16
C PHE A 648 27.04 10.61 -16.47
N PHE A 649 26.31 11.73 -16.57
CA PHE A 649 25.51 12.04 -17.75
C PHE A 649 26.36 12.44 -18.95
N VAL A 650 27.45 13.18 -18.71
CA VAL A 650 28.39 13.60 -19.76
C VAL A 650 28.99 12.39 -20.45
N HIS A 651 29.47 11.41 -19.69
CA HIS A 651 30.13 10.23 -20.23
C HIS A 651 29.15 9.17 -20.74
N LEU A 652 27.94 9.07 -20.17
CA LEU A 652 26.88 8.21 -20.69
C LEU A 652 26.47 8.61 -22.12
N LEU A 653 26.36 9.92 -22.38
CA LEU A 653 25.93 10.45 -23.68
C LEU A 653 27.10 10.71 -24.66
N ASP A 654 28.34 10.45 -24.26
CA ASP A 654 29.51 10.59 -25.14
C ASP A 654 29.46 9.55 -26.27
N MET A 655 29.23 10.03 -27.50
CA MET A 655 29.22 9.20 -28.70
C MET A 655 30.59 8.60 -29.04
N GLY A 656 31.68 9.02 -28.39
CA GLY A 656 32.96 8.33 -28.44
C GLY A 656 32.93 6.92 -27.82
N THR A 657 31.91 6.60 -27.02
CA THR A 657 31.70 5.29 -26.40
C THR A 657 30.66 4.47 -27.18
N ALA A 658 30.96 3.19 -27.44
CA ALA A 658 30.00 2.19 -27.91
C ALA A 658 29.70 1.20 -26.79
N TRP A 659 28.42 0.91 -26.58
CA TRP A 659 27.96 -0.02 -25.55
C TRP A 659 27.63 -1.37 -26.17
N LYS A 660 28.06 -2.43 -25.50
CA LYS A 660 27.70 -3.81 -25.83
C LYS A 660 27.40 -4.58 -24.55
N GLU A 661 26.38 -5.42 -24.60
CA GLU A 661 26.09 -6.40 -23.56
C GLU A 661 27.27 -7.39 -23.42
N VAL A 662 27.61 -7.74 -22.18
CA VAL A 662 28.72 -8.66 -21.87
C VAL A 662 28.29 -10.12 -22.06
N ASP A 663 27.06 -10.45 -21.67
CA ASP A 663 26.46 -11.79 -21.79
C ASP A 663 24.99 -11.68 -22.22
N GLU A 664 24.70 -12.11 -23.45
CA GLU A 664 23.36 -12.12 -24.07
C GLU A 664 22.34 -12.98 -23.29
N ALA A 665 22.81 -13.92 -22.45
CA ALA A 665 21.93 -14.71 -21.59
C ALA A 665 21.53 -13.95 -20.31
N GLY A 666 22.36 -12.99 -19.88
CA GLY A 666 22.24 -12.24 -18.64
C GLY A 666 21.44 -10.94 -18.78
N ASP A 667 21.68 -10.16 -19.83
CA ASP A 667 21.05 -8.83 -20.09
C ASP A 667 21.14 -7.82 -18.93
N GLU A 668 22.11 -7.99 -18.04
CA GLU A 668 22.31 -7.13 -16.87
C GLU A 668 23.58 -6.28 -16.94
N GLU A 669 24.65 -6.76 -17.57
CA GLU A 669 25.96 -6.10 -17.58
C GLU A 669 26.39 -5.68 -18.99
N PHE A 670 26.95 -4.47 -19.08
CA PHE A 670 27.36 -3.86 -20.33
C PHE A 670 28.78 -3.30 -20.23
N VAL A 671 29.52 -3.39 -21.33
CA VAL A 671 30.84 -2.77 -21.51
C VAL A 671 30.75 -1.62 -22.50
N GLY A 672 31.32 -0.48 -22.12
CA GLY A 672 31.51 0.67 -23.00
C GLY A 672 32.94 0.69 -23.54
N THR A 673 33.12 0.59 -24.85
CA THR A 673 34.44 0.69 -25.51
C THR A 673 34.59 2.00 -26.28
N ASP A 674 35.82 2.49 -26.39
CA ASP A 674 36.16 3.57 -27.32
C ASP A 674 35.84 3.15 -28.76
N ARG A 675 35.06 3.94 -29.49
CA ARG A 675 34.66 3.58 -30.87
C ARG A 675 35.81 3.51 -31.87
N ALA A 676 36.90 4.25 -31.64
CA ALA A 676 38.04 4.30 -32.54
C ALA A 676 39.07 3.22 -32.24
N THR A 677 39.27 2.86 -30.97
CA THR A 677 40.32 1.93 -30.53
C THR A 677 39.80 0.60 -29.99
N ASP A 678 38.48 0.45 -29.82
CA ASP A 678 37.81 -0.69 -29.20
C ASP A 678 38.32 -1.02 -27.78
N THR A 679 38.93 -0.04 -27.11
CA THR A 679 39.48 -0.20 -25.77
C THR A 679 38.39 -0.02 -24.73
N PRO A 680 38.24 -0.93 -23.73
CA PRO A 680 37.27 -0.76 -22.65
C PRO A 680 37.48 0.54 -21.88
N ARG A 681 36.40 1.31 -21.70
CA ARG A 681 36.35 2.56 -20.94
C ARG A 681 35.55 2.40 -19.65
N TRP A 682 34.35 1.82 -19.77
CA TRP A 682 33.37 1.78 -18.69
C TRP A 682 32.68 0.43 -18.60
N THR A 683 32.13 0.12 -17.42
CA THR A 683 31.15 -0.95 -17.23
C THR A 683 29.86 -0.36 -16.68
N ALA A 684 28.73 -0.98 -16.96
CA ALA A 684 27.41 -0.48 -16.60
C ALA A 684 26.42 -1.61 -16.36
N THR A 685 25.30 -1.31 -15.71
CA THR A 685 24.12 -2.17 -15.67
C THR A 685 22.93 -1.55 -16.39
N ARG A 686 21.81 -2.26 -16.47
CA ARG A 686 20.54 -1.71 -16.98
C ARG A 686 20.15 -0.42 -16.28
N THR A 687 20.34 -0.34 -14.97
CA THR A 687 20.02 0.85 -14.15
C THR A 687 20.83 2.09 -14.53
N ASP A 688 21.99 1.90 -15.18
CA ASP A 688 22.83 2.99 -15.67
C ASP A 688 22.43 3.37 -17.10
N LEU A 689 22.34 2.38 -18.00
CA LEU A 689 22.13 2.62 -19.43
C LEU A 689 20.70 3.02 -19.79
N VAL A 690 19.72 2.73 -18.93
CA VAL A 690 18.33 3.16 -19.14
C VAL A 690 18.23 4.67 -19.33
N PHE A 691 19.09 5.45 -18.66
CA PHE A 691 19.17 6.91 -18.76
C PHE A 691 19.72 7.41 -20.11
N GLY A 692 20.32 6.55 -20.93
CA GLY A 692 20.73 6.84 -22.30
C GLY A 692 19.83 6.22 -23.38
N SER A 693 18.92 5.33 -22.96
CA SER A 693 18.07 4.50 -23.83
C SER A 693 16.61 4.95 -23.85
N ASN A 694 15.94 5.02 -22.70
CA ASN A 694 14.54 5.46 -22.63
C ASN A 694 14.46 6.94 -23.04
N ALA A 695 13.60 7.28 -24.00
CA ALA A 695 13.56 8.62 -24.59
C ALA A 695 13.28 9.73 -23.56
N GLN A 696 12.43 9.48 -22.55
CA GLN A 696 12.13 10.46 -21.52
C GLN A 696 13.30 10.64 -20.54
N LEU A 697 13.87 9.54 -20.06
CA LEU A 697 15.05 9.59 -19.18
C LEU A 697 16.26 10.19 -19.90
N ARG A 698 16.43 9.90 -21.19
CA ARG A 698 17.50 10.49 -22.01
C ARG A 698 17.39 12.00 -22.12
N VAL A 699 16.20 12.55 -22.34
CA VAL A 699 15.99 14.01 -22.36
C VAL A 699 16.34 14.63 -21.01
N ILE A 700 16.03 13.97 -19.89
CA ILE A 700 16.47 14.40 -18.56
C ILE A 700 18.00 14.36 -18.44
N SER A 701 18.64 13.28 -18.92
CA SER A 701 20.10 13.15 -18.95
C SER A 701 20.77 14.24 -19.78
N GLU A 702 20.18 14.62 -20.92
CA GLU A 702 20.70 15.69 -21.79
C GLU A 702 20.73 17.04 -21.06
N VAL A 703 19.73 17.34 -20.22
CA VAL A 703 19.73 18.53 -19.35
C VAL A 703 20.90 18.51 -18.38
N TYR A 704 21.18 17.39 -17.73
CA TYR A 704 22.28 17.31 -16.77
C TYR A 704 23.65 17.11 -17.40
N ALA A 705 23.75 16.62 -18.65
CA ALA A 705 24.99 16.52 -19.41
C ALA A 705 25.42 17.85 -20.03
N ALA A 706 24.53 18.84 -20.11
CA ALA A 706 24.83 20.14 -20.73
C ALA A 706 25.99 20.85 -20.01
N ALA A 707 26.78 21.61 -20.77
CA ALA A 707 28.00 22.26 -20.27
C ALA A 707 27.73 23.30 -19.16
N ASP A 708 26.52 23.85 -19.09
CA ASP A 708 26.05 24.81 -18.08
C ASP A 708 25.33 24.15 -16.89
N ALA A 709 25.18 22.82 -16.89
CA ALA A 709 24.36 22.11 -15.90
C ALA A 709 25.09 21.81 -14.57
N GLY A 710 26.41 22.05 -14.47
CA GLY A 710 27.20 21.65 -13.30
C GLY A 710 26.67 22.20 -11.97
N ASP A 711 26.25 23.48 -11.92
CA ASP A 711 25.64 24.06 -10.70
C ASP A 711 24.22 23.52 -10.46
N LYS A 712 23.41 23.42 -11.52
CA LYS A 712 22.05 22.87 -11.46
C LYS A 712 22.05 21.44 -10.90
N PHE A 713 22.91 20.58 -11.42
CA PHE A 713 23.04 19.20 -11.00
C PHE A 713 23.33 19.09 -9.49
N VAL A 714 24.29 19.86 -8.99
CA VAL A 714 24.64 19.83 -7.56
C VAL A 714 23.47 20.30 -6.69
N HIS A 715 22.79 21.39 -7.09
CA HIS A 715 21.63 21.89 -6.34
C HIS A 715 20.45 20.91 -6.34
N ASP A 716 20.12 20.33 -7.50
CA ASP A 716 19.02 19.38 -7.63
C ASP A 716 19.33 18.06 -6.90
N PHE A 717 20.58 17.59 -6.94
CA PHE A 717 21.02 16.44 -6.13
C PHE A 717 20.87 16.70 -4.63
N VAL A 718 21.29 17.88 -4.15
CA VAL A 718 21.17 18.24 -2.73
C VAL A 718 19.69 18.34 -2.31
N ALA A 719 18.82 18.89 -3.17
CA ALA A 719 17.39 18.97 -2.91
C ALA A 719 16.74 17.57 -2.85
N ALA A 720 17.01 16.72 -3.84
CA ALA A 720 16.51 15.35 -3.87
C ALA A 720 17.04 14.50 -2.69
N TRP A 721 18.31 14.68 -2.33
CA TRP A 721 18.90 14.04 -1.15
C TRP A 721 18.18 14.47 0.14
N ALA A 722 17.98 15.77 0.33
CA ALA A 722 17.30 16.30 1.50
C ALA A 722 15.84 15.83 1.59
N LYS A 723 15.16 15.67 0.45
CA LYS A 723 13.82 15.07 0.36
C LYS A 723 13.81 13.64 0.92
N VAL A 724 14.68 12.76 0.42
CA VAL A 724 14.76 11.36 0.90
C VAL A 724 15.14 11.29 2.37
N MET A 725 16.11 12.09 2.82
CA MET A 725 16.54 12.10 4.23
C MET A 725 15.44 12.55 5.20
N ASN A 726 14.44 13.29 4.73
CA ASN A 726 13.34 13.80 5.55
C ASN A 726 11.99 13.13 5.24
N ALA A 727 11.97 12.05 4.46
CA ALA A 727 10.72 11.42 4.01
C ALA A 727 9.85 10.88 5.17
N ASP A 728 10.46 10.55 6.30
CA ASP A 728 9.80 10.04 7.52
C ASP A 728 9.65 11.09 8.65
N ARG A 729 9.94 12.37 8.37
CA ARG A 729 9.91 13.46 9.36
C ARG A 729 8.53 14.04 9.57
N PHE A 730 7.58 13.16 9.86
CA PHE A 730 6.19 13.52 10.16
C PHE A 730 6.02 14.33 11.45
N ASP A 731 7.05 14.34 12.30
CA ASP A 731 7.14 15.19 13.51
C ASP A 731 7.32 16.68 13.19
N LEU A 732 7.70 17.02 11.96
CA LEU A 732 7.89 18.39 11.49
C LEU A 732 6.70 18.95 10.69
N ALA A 733 5.73 18.08 10.34
CA ALA A 733 4.65 18.35 9.39
C ALA A 733 3.39 18.92 10.05
#